data_AF-A0A495U2D1-F1
#
_entry.id   AF-A0A495U2D1-F1
#
_cell.length_a   1.000
_cell.length_b   1.000
_cell.length_c   1.000
_cell.angle_alpha   90.00
_cell.angle_beta   90.00
_cell.angle_gamma   90.00
#
_symmetry.space_group_name_H-M   'P 1'
#
loop_
_entity.id
_entity.type
_entity.pdbx_description
1 polymer ?
#
loop_
_entity_poly.entity_id
_entity_poly.type
_entity_poly.pdbx_seq_one_letter_code
_entity_poly.pdbx_strand_id
1 'polypeptide(L)'
;MYKNQIRPFPLTHIAAVASALLCALTKPALAVGIVPDGSTATSVSTAANGRQTVAIAPAAGGVSSNTYRSFNVSAVGADLNNTGINARTIVNQVTSTNPSLIQGAVNVLGSRANVILANPNGITVDGGSFVNAGHVVLSTGQVSFSDITLAPGQIQRDVVLTTNGGAIIIGAGGLTGTLINLDLVSKQLAVNGPVTNDYSSSTGGIRAITGNSTTTWDTGLSPSDNGHDWLVGLTSPGVPGAGYAVDITQAGGLTAGRVQLIVTDQGAGVRSAGTLNATAGDAVVQANGDITIAGGSVTAANDVTMTTPGAVSVQGTPMTAGSNANVTAGTSIAVAGGAVESGNATTLNAQGGPMTLQDTKVTASQDVSLTATEVFSAQGSQVLAGQDVSLQAMGITLSADGNGASTVSAGRNATLASSGDLTSTGSTVKAGNDTAVSAAGAVTLQDAQAFAANDLSLDAGGALSMQGGQIGANHNATLQAAGITVSDDASGPATVRADNALALKSAGDISDTGSLIQAGVVQPDGSLLGGDLMLDAGGSITNRSDATNLGILFSANGQVLLTAQGDITNDNARILANGGISLAAQGDVNNVIDHSGGVNGGTPVAYSDEGGGFLFFQHQSSGFNVDYGTVNAPDQLAYIASSAGPVAITGRNVTNSGGMIEASNGDVNIIARDAFTNAAVFAGQASYSQSCFILCHGSASSSVTPYGGSIMAGGDMTIKAGTSAANIGGNVYAHGDLTVDAPLTYATGVTGYLSINQDRGFKAFFGSTWAQLIAMDIGGGFTADGLVTLTGDAIVNGGYISGGQGVRGQLTTLRAPSRTPVQIGQHLGLTTWLWF
;
A
#
# COMPACT_ATOMS: atom_id res chain seq x y z
N MET A 1 2.91 54.80 -24.49
CA MET A 1 2.03 55.28 -25.59
C MET A 1 0.85 54.33 -25.68
N TYR A 2 -0.26 54.62 -24.99
CA TYR A 2 -1.48 55.33 -25.45
C TYR A 2 -2.42 54.50 -26.36
N LYS A 3 -3.54 54.05 -25.74
CA LYS A 3 -4.95 53.95 -26.21
C LYS A 3 -5.26 53.10 -27.47
N ASN A 4 -6.36 52.34 -27.59
CA ASN A 4 -7.74 52.44 -27.09
C ASN A 4 -8.36 51.01 -27.07
N GLN A 5 -9.03 50.57 -26.00
CA GLN A 5 -10.49 50.65 -25.77
C GLN A 5 -11.38 50.00 -26.83
N ILE A 6 -12.17 48.99 -26.42
CA ILE A 6 -13.66 49.02 -26.38
C ILE A 6 -14.13 48.00 -25.34
N ARG A 7 -15.02 48.44 -24.44
CA ARG A 7 -15.80 47.64 -23.47
C ARG A 7 -17.07 47.08 -24.17
N PRO A 8 -17.74 46.09 -23.57
CA PRO A 8 -18.88 46.49 -22.72
C PRO A 8 -19.04 45.65 -21.43
N PHE A 9 -19.50 46.33 -20.39
CA PHE A 9 -20.23 45.81 -19.22
C PHE A 9 -21.54 46.64 -19.17
N PRO A 10 -22.57 46.31 -18.36
CA PRO A 10 -22.86 45.06 -17.62
C PRO A 10 -24.33 44.59 -17.78
N LEU A 11 -24.63 43.37 -17.33
CA LEU A 11 -25.93 43.11 -16.70
C LEU A 11 -25.68 42.48 -15.32
N THR A 12 -26.05 43.29 -14.33
CA THR A 12 -26.15 43.01 -12.90
C THR A 12 -27.29 42.05 -12.60
N HIS A 13 -27.09 41.07 -11.71
CA HIS A 13 -27.73 41.01 -10.37
C HIS A 13 -27.55 39.64 -9.68
N ILE A 14 -26.82 39.67 -8.54
CA ILE A 14 -27.20 39.15 -7.21
C ILE A 14 -27.75 37.71 -7.13
N ALA A 15 -26.94 36.79 -6.58
CA ALA A 15 -27.40 35.60 -5.85
C ALA A 15 -26.50 35.35 -4.62
N ALA A 16 -26.30 36.40 -3.83
CA ALA A 16 -25.86 36.32 -2.44
C ALA A 16 -26.94 37.04 -1.62
N VAL A 17 -27.29 36.48 -0.46
CA VAL A 17 -28.38 36.88 0.46
C VAL A 17 -29.76 36.30 0.11
N ALA A 18 -30.02 35.09 0.60
CA ALA A 18 -31.36 34.57 0.86
C ALA A 18 -31.57 34.20 2.35
N SER A 19 -30.83 34.86 3.26
CA SER A 19 -30.99 34.74 4.72
C SER A 19 -30.91 36.12 5.39
N ALA A 20 -31.72 37.09 4.97
CA ALA A 20 -31.89 38.36 5.70
C ALA A 20 -33.09 39.20 5.20
N LEU A 21 -34.31 38.66 5.10
CA LEU A 21 -35.52 39.49 5.14
C LEU A 21 -36.80 38.68 5.38
N LEU A 22 -37.01 38.23 6.62
CA LEU A 22 -38.35 38.00 7.16
C LEU A 22 -38.43 38.53 8.59
N CYS A 23 -37.91 39.74 8.81
CA CYS A 23 -38.22 40.55 10.00
C CYS A 23 -39.36 41.50 9.63
N ALA A 24 -40.53 40.93 9.36
CA ALA A 24 -41.78 41.66 9.22
C ALA A 24 -42.63 41.35 10.44
N LEU A 25 -42.64 42.27 11.40
CA LEU A 25 -43.63 42.47 12.47
C LEU A 25 -44.63 41.31 12.69
N THR A 26 -44.15 40.20 13.23
CA THR A 26 -45.00 39.35 14.05
C THR A 26 -44.92 39.91 15.46
N LYS A 27 -46.04 40.38 15.98
CA LYS A 27 -46.17 40.62 17.43
C LYS A 27 -45.67 39.35 18.14
N PRO A 28 -44.91 39.44 19.25
CA PRO A 28 -44.62 38.26 20.03
C PRO A 28 -45.97 37.70 20.48
N ALA A 29 -46.40 36.59 19.86
CA ALA A 29 -47.44 35.78 20.44
C ALA A 29 -46.81 35.26 21.73
N LEU A 30 -47.14 35.90 22.85
CA LEU A 30 -46.84 35.37 24.17
C LEU A 30 -47.30 33.92 24.14
N ALA A 31 -46.36 32.98 24.29
CA ALA A 31 -46.70 31.59 24.45
C ALA A 31 -47.65 31.51 25.64
N VAL A 32 -48.92 31.19 25.38
CA VAL A 32 -49.90 30.92 26.43
C VAL A 32 -49.29 29.80 27.28
N GLY A 33 -49.15 30.00 28.59
CA GLY A 33 -48.51 29.02 29.50
C GLY A 33 -49.22 27.66 29.51
N ILE A 34 -49.07 26.90 30.59
CA ILE A 34 -49.76 25.63 30.76
C ILE A 34 -51.26 25.88 30.97
N VAL A 35 -52.09 25.35 30.07
CA VAL A 35 -53.55 25.49 30.07
C VAL A 35 -54.20 24.12 29.82
N PRO A 36 -54.89 23.53 30.81
CA PRO A 36 -55.65 22.30 30.65
C PRO A 36 -56.73 22.43 29.57
N ASP A 37 -57.04 21.35 28.85
CA ASP A 37 -58.13 21.39 27.87
C ASP A 37 -59.53 21.16 28.47
N GLY A 38 -59.57 20.59 29.69
CA GLY A 38 -60.77 20.25 30.45
C GLY A 38 -61.21 18.79 30.31
N SER A 39 -60.49 17.96 29.55
CA SER A 39 -60.85 16.55 29.33
C SER A 39 -60.37 15.61 30.44
N THR A 40 -59.34 16.00 31.20
CA THR A 40 -58.87 15.32 32.42
C THR A 40 -59.11 16.17 33.65
N ALA A 41 -59.10 15.55 34.84
CA ALA A 41 -59.20 16.24 36.14
C ALA A 41 -57.90 16.98 36.52
N THR A 42 -57.28 17.64 35.55
CA THR A 42 -56.04 18.41 35.67
C THR A 42 -56.38 19.87 35.88
N SER A 43 -55.72 20.54 36.82
CA SER A 43 -55.87 21.99 37.02
C SER A 43 -54.50 22.66 37.16
N VAL A 44 -54.45 23.96 36.87
CA VAL A 44 -53.21 24.75 36.93
C VAL A 44 -53.44 25.98 37.79
N SER A 45 -52.56 26.20 38.76
CA SER A 45 -52.45 27.46 39.50
C SER A 45 -51.19 28.20 39.05
N THR A 46 -51.25 29.53 39.06
CA THR A 46 -50.11 30.38 38.70
C THR A 46 -49.74 31.24 39.90
N ALA A 47 -48.50 31.12 40.36
CA ALA A 47 -47.97 31.92 41.47
C ALA A 47 -47.67 33.35 41.01
N ALA A 48 -47.45 34.26 41.98
CA ALA A 48 -47.19 35.68 41.71
C ALA A 48 -45.94 35.94 40.86
N ASN A 49 -44.95 35.04 40.91
CA ASN A 49 -43.74 35.09 40.09
C ASN A 49 -43.94 34.52 38.67
N GLY A 50 -45.16 34.09 38.31
CA GLY A 50 -45.47 33.48 37.02
C GLY A 50 -45.20 31.97 36.94
N ARG A 51 -44.68 31.35 38.01
CA ARG A 51 -44.46 29.89 38.06
C ARG A 51 -45.79 29.16 38.11
N GLN A 52 -45.98 28.15 37.26
CA GLN A 52 -47.23 27.40 37.20
C GLN A 52 -47.09 26.05 37.90
N THR A 53 -48.08 25.69 38.72
CA THR A 53 -48.18 24.38 39.37
C THR A 53 -49.38 23.63 38.79
N VAL A 54 -49.10 22.50 38.17
CA VAL A 54 -50.08 21.55 37.65
C VAL A 54 -50.50 20.61 38.78
N ALA A 55 -51.74 20.69 39.22
CA ALA A 55 -52.36 19.60 39.97
C ALA A 55 -52.74 18.49 38.99
N ILE A 56 -51.98 17.39 39.01
CA ILE A 56 -52.15 16.30 38.07
C ILE A 56 -53.41 15.49 38.37
N ALA A 57 -53.98 14.86 37.35
CA ALA A 57 -55.15 14.00 37.47
C ALA A 57 -54.83 12.75 38.32
N PRO A 58 -55.84 12.09 38.93
CA PRO A 58 -55.64 10.82 39.63
C PRO A 58 -54.98 9.76 38.76
N ALA A 59 -54.12 8.93 39.38
CA ALA A 59 -53.42 7.87 38.66
C ALA A 59 -54.30 6.62 38.47
N ALA A 60 -54.28 6.04 37.27
CA ALA A 60 -54.87 4.74 36.96
C ALA A 60 -53.77 3.79 36.46
N GLY A 61 -53.66 2.61 37.05
CA GLY A 61 -52.59 1.66 36.74
C GLY A 61 -51.17 2.19 36.98
N GLY A 62 -51.03 3.23 37.83
CA GLY A 62 -49.77 3.93 38.07
C GLY A 62 -49.50 5.13 37.15
N VAL A 63 -50.41 5.44 36.21
CA VAL A 63 -50.27 6.54 35.24
C VAL A 63 -51.25 7.67 35.53
N SER A 64 -50.75 8.89 35.69
CA SER A 64 -51.56 10.11 35.68
C SER A 64 -51.56 10.70 34.26
N SER A 65 -52.72 10.71 33.60
CA SER A 65 -52.87 11.27 32.25
C SER A 65 -53.43 12.69 32.33
N ASN A 66 -52.71 13.65 31.77
CA ASN A 66 -53.02 15.07 31.83
C ASN A 66 -53.06 15.65 30.42
N THR A 67 -54.09 16.43 30.12
CA THR A 67 -54.35 16.93 28.76
C THR A 67 -54.47 18.46 28.73
N TYR A 68 -53.93 19.05 27.68
CA TYR A 68 -53.69 20.50 27.61
C TYR A 68 -54.05 21.09 26.24
N ARG A 69 -54.63 22.29 26.25
CA ARG A 69 -54.67 23.14 25.05
C ARG A 69 -53.30 23.75 24.76
N SER A 70 -52.50 23.98 25.79
CA SER A 70 -51.16 24.55 25.67
C SER A 70 -50.30 24.04 26.81
N PHE A 71 -49.07 23.64 26.52
CA PHE A 71 -48.07 23.30 27.52
C PHE A 71 -46.77 24.01 27.15
N ASN A 72 -46.62 25.24 27.65
CA ASN A 72 -45.42 26.06 27.49
C ASN A 72 -44.87 26.39 28.87
N VAL A 73 -43.55 26.26 29.05
CA VAL A 73 -42.85 26.50 30.30
C VAL A 73 -41.90 27.67 30.07
N SER A 74 -42.16 28.80 30.74
CA SER A 74 -41.27 29.96 30.70
C SER A 74 -39.97 29.68 31.48
N ALA A 75 -39.01 30.60 31.40
CA ALA A 75 -37.76 30.52 32.16
C ALA A 75 -37.95 30.42 33.70
N VAL A 76 -39.12 30.80 34.23
CA VAL A 76 -39.45 30.65 35.66
C VAL A 76 -39.71 29.17 36.05
N GLY A 77 -39.98 28.31 35.07
CA GLY A 77 -40.25 26.88 35.25
C GLY A 77 -41.70 26.55 35.60
N ALA A 78 -41.96 25.27 35.84
CA ALA A 78 -43.26 24.72 36.22
C ALA A 78 -43.11 23.55 37.20
N ASP A 79 -44.19 23.24 37.92
CA ASP A 79 -44.27 22.11 38.84
C ASP A 79 -45.38 21.14 38.43
N LEU A 80 -45.09 19.84 38.44
CA LEU A 80 -46.06 18.75 38.38
C LEU A 80 -46.27 18.24 39.81
N ASN A 81 -47.45 18.52 40.39
CA ASN A 81 -47.72 18.17 41.77
C ASN A 81 -48.14 16.70 41.90
N ASN A 82 -47.20 15.83 42.27
CA ASN A 82 -47.43 14.41 42.53
C ASN A 82 -47.64 14.08 44.03
N THR A 83 -47.79 15.10 44.88
CA THR A 83 -48.07 14.89 46.32
C THR A 83 -49.45 14.28 46.52
N GLY A 84 -49.53 13.15 47.23
CA GLY A 84 -50.78 12.44 47.48
C GLY A 84 -51.33 11.61 46.30
N ILE A 85 -50.96 11.92 45.05
CA ILE A 85 -51.34 11.14 43.87
C ILE A 85 -50.46 9.91 43.68
N ASN A 86 -49.15 10.04 43.93
CA ASN A 86 -48.16 8.94 43.81
C ASN A 86 -48.19 8.23 42.45
N ALA A 87 -48.39 8.99 41.36
CA ALA A 87 -48.25 8.46 40.03
C ALA A 87 -46.79 8.00 39.80
N ARG A 88 -46.60 6.80 39.24
CA ARG A 88 -45.29 6.34 38.77
C ARG A 88 -44.92 7.03 37.47
N THR A 89 -45.88 7.25 36.59
CA THR A 89 -45.69 7.96 35.32
C THR A 89 -46.70 9.10 35.19
N ILE A 90 -46.22 10.30 34.85
CA ILE A 90 -47.03 11.48 34.59
C ILE A 90 -46.97 11.77 33.08
N VAL A 91 -48.10 11.58 32.39
CA VAL A 91 -48.24 11.87 30.97
C VAL A 91 -48.88 13.24 30.80
N ASN A 92 -48.21 14.10 30.02
CA ASN A 92 -48.67 15.43 29.67
C ASN A 92 -48.86 15.48 28.15
N GLN A 93 -50.10 15.54 27.69
CA GLN A 93 -50.45 15.52 26.27
C GLN A 93 -51.06 16.84 25.84
N VAL A 94 -50.51 17.47 24.81
CA VAL A 94 -51.15 18.63 24.15
C VAL A 94 -52.11 18.13 23.08
N THR A 95 -53.37 18.55 23.16
CA THR A 95 -54.46 18.13 22.26
C THR A 95 -54.84 19.20 21.23
N SER A 96 -54.30 20.42 21.36
CA SER A 96 -54.46 21.48 20.36
C SER A 96 -53.50 21.32 19.19
N THR A 97 -53.49 22.29 18.28
CA THR A 97 -52.55 22.37 17.14
C THR A 97 -51.31 23.22 17.44
N ASN A 98 -51.13 23.70 18.69
CA ASN A 98 -50.01 24.57 19.04
C ASN A 98 -48.78 23.77 19.47
N PRO A 99 -47.57 24.12 19.03
CA PRO A 99 -46.33 23.52 19.52
C PRO A 99 -46.04 23.94 20.97
N SER A 100 -45.17 23.18 21.64
CA SER A 100 -44.71 23.46 23.00
C SER A 100 -43.34 24.15 22.99
N LEU A 101 -43.14 25.09 23.90
CA LEU A 101 -41.87 25.79 24.16
C LEU A 101 -41.50 25.63 25.64
N ILE A 102 -40.33 25.07 25.92
CA ILE A 102 -39.83 24.77 27.27
C ILE A 102 -38.51 25.52 27.49
N GLN A 103 -38.54 26.55 28.34
CA GLN A 103 -37.40 27.45 28.58
C GLN A 103 -36.90 27.42 30.04
N GLY A 104 -37.48 26.57 30.88
CA GLY A 104 -37.13 26.48 32.29
C GLY A 104 -37.42 25.10 32.87
N ALA A 105 -37.12 24.95 34.17
CA ALA A 105 -37.20 23.67 34.86
C ALA A 105 -38.64 23.16 35.04
N VAL A 106 -38.87 21.88 34.76
CA VAL A 106 -40.09 21.14 35.09
C VAL A 106 -39.80 20.21 36.26
N ASN A 107 -40.41 20.49 37.41
CA ASN A 107 -40.14 19.77 38.65
C ASN A 107 -41.30 18.84 39.00
N VAL A 108 -41.01 17.60 39.39
CA VAL A 108 -42.02 16.73 40.03
C VAL A 108 -42.01 16.98 41.55
N LEU A 109 -43.10 17.50 42.09
CA LEU A 109 -43.25 17.68 43.54
C LEU A 109 -43.75 16.39 44.19
N GLY A 110 -43.18 16.02 45.34
CA GLY A 110 -43.55 14.79 46.05
C GLY A 110 -42.77 13.57 45.54
N SER A 111 -43.46 12.43 45.42
CA SER A 111 -42.86 11.17 44.99
C SER A 111 -42.27 11.28 43.58
N ARG A 112 -41.03 10.83 43.41
CA ARG A 112 -40.34 10.76 42.11
C ARG A 112 -41.21 10.01 41.10
N ALA A 113 -41.29 10.52 39.88
CA ALA A 113 -42.08 9.94 38.80
C ALA A 113 -41.32 9.97 37.47
N ASN A 114 -41.72 9.13 36.52
CA ASN A 114 -41.37 9.29 35.12
C ASN A 114 -42.27 10.37 34.50
N VAL A 115 -41.76 11.11 33.51
CA VAL A 115 -42.49 12.19 32.86
C VAL A 115 -42.51 11.98 31.35
N ILE A 116 -43.70 12.02 30.76
CA ILE A 116 -43.88 12.05 29.31
C ILE A 116 -44.49 13.40 28.96
N LEU A 117 -43.86 14.14 28.05
CA LEU A 117 -44.42 15.34 27.43
C LEU A 117 -44.62 15.07 25.94
N ALA A 118 -45.88 14.92 25.53
CA ALA A 118 -46.26 14.57 24.17
C ALA A 118 -46.98 15.76 23.49
N ASN A 119 -46.40 16.29 22.42
CA ASN A 119 -47.04 17.29 21.57
C ASN A 119 -46.79 16.97 20.08
N PRO A 120 -47.78 16.40 19.38
CA PRO A 120 -47.68 16.06 17.96
C PRO A 120 -47.35 17.22 17.02
N ASN A 121 -47.57 18.46 17.45
CA ASN A 121 -47.26 19.66 16.66
C ASN A 121 -45.80 20.10 16.78
N GLY A 122 -45.04 19.49 17.70
CA GLY A 122 -43.63 19.79 17.94
C GLY A 122 -43.34 20.33 19.34
N ILE A 123 -42.08 20.18 19.76
CA ILE A 123 -41.56 20.62 21.05
C ILE A 123 -40.25 21.36 20.80
N THR A 124 -40.15 22.59 21.28
CA THR A 124 -38.91 23.36 21.32
C THR A 124 -38.43 23.47 22.76
N VAL A 125 -37.16 23.15 23.02
CA VAL A 125 -36.53 23.30 24.34
C VAL A 125 -35.38 24.27 24.22
N ASP A 126 -35.35 25.31 25.04
CA ASP A 126 -34.32 26.36 25.00
C ASP A 126 -33.97 26.78 26.44
N GLY A 127 -33.15 25.98 27.11
CA GLY A 127 -32.84 26.14 28.55
C GLY A 127 -33.73 25.32 29.48
N GLY A 128 -34.37 24.26 28.97
CA GLY A 128 -35.21 23.38 29.78
C GLY A 128 -34.41 22.43 30.68
N SER A 129 -35.00 22.05 31.81
CA SER A 129 -34.45 20.97 32.65
C SER A 129 -35.54 20.20 33.38
N PHE A 130 -35.23 18.98 33.82
CA PHE A 130 -36.16 18.13 34.57
C PHE A 130 -35.59 17.77 35.93
N VAL A 131 -36.38 17.96 36.98
CA VAL A 131 -35.96 17.74 38.37
C VAL A 131 -36.90 16.76 39.06
N ASN A 132 -36.32 15.84 39.84
CA ASN A 132 -37.04 14.77 40.52
C ASN A 132 -37.84 13.87 39.55
N ALA A 133 -37.36 13.74 38.31
CA ALA A 133 -37.87 12.80 37.33
C ALA A 133 -36.95 11.58 37.24
N GLY A 134 -37.54 10.39 37.10
CA GLY A 134 -36.82 9.14 36.82
C GLY A 134 -36.32 9.11 35.39
N HIS A 135 -37.24 8.74 34.51
CA HIS A 135 -37.11 8.79 33.07
C HIS A 135 -37.95 9.93 32.50
N VAL A 136 -37.49 10.53 31.40
CA VAL A 136 -38.23 11.60 30.70
C VAL A 136 -38.35 11.24 29.22
N VAL A 137 -39.57 11.27 28.67
CA VAL A 137 -39.80 11.22 27.22
C VAL A 137 -40.34 12.57 26.74
N LEU A 138 -39.63 13.20 25.82
CA LEU A 138 -40.18 14.27 24.97
C LEU A 138 -40.63 13.64 23.66
N SER A 139 -41.89 13.81 23.28
CA SER A 139 -42.42 13.14 22.10
C SER A 139 -43.32 14.00 21.24
N THR A 140 -43.25 13.78 19.92
CA THR A 140 -44.27 14.27 18.96
C THR A 140 -45.26 13.17 18.55
N GLY A 141 -45.29 12.07 19.32
CA GLY A 141 -46.24 10.99 19.14
C GLY A 141 -47.61 11.31 19.72
N GLN A 142 -48.64 10.74 19.10
CA GLN A 142 -49.97 10.65 19.68
C GLN A 142 -49.96 9.63 20.82
N VAL A 143 -50.51 10.01 21.98
CA VAL A 143 -50.57 9.15 23.16
C VAL A 143 -51.77 8.21 23.06
N SER A 144 -51.53 6.93 23.36
CA SER A 144 -52.54 5.92 23.62
C SER A 144 -52.05 5.01 24.76
N PHE A 145 -52.89 4.08 25.21
CA PHE A 145 -52.60 3.23 26.35
C PHE A 145 -52.86 1.76 26.04
N SER A 146 -52.06 0.88 26.65
CA SER A 146 -52.24 -0.57 26.62
C SER A 146 -52.43 -1.07 28.06
N ASP A 147 -53.63 -1.53 28.38
CA ASP A 147 -53.96 -2.00 29.74
C ASP A 147 -53.72 -3.51 29.87
N ILE A 148 -52.92 -3.89 30.87
CA ILE A 148 -52.60 -5.28 31.23
C ILE A 148 -53.25 -5.58 32.57
N THR A 149 -54.04 -6.66 32.66
CA THR A 149 -54.62 -7.10 33.93
C THR A 149 -53.64 -8.03 34.64
N LEU A 150 -53.04 -7.57 35.74
CA LEU A 150 -52.06 -8.34 36.53
C LEU A 150 -52.75 -9.31 37.49
N ALA A 151 -53.88 -8.89 38.05
CA ALA A 151 -54.75 -9.66 38.94
C ALA A 151 -56.16 -9.03 38.92
N PRO A 152 -57.20 -9.69 39.45
CA PRO A 152 -58.53 -9.10 39.56
C PRO A 152 -58.49 -7.73 40.26
N GLY A 153 -58.87 -6.66 39.54
CA GLY A 153 -58.87 -5.28 40.05
C GLY A 153 -57.50 -4.61 40.11
N GLN A 154 -56.43 -5.22 39.59
CA GLN A 154 -55.10 -4.63 39.46
C GLN A 154 -54.70 -4.56 38.00
N ILE A 155 -54.62 -3.34 37.46
CA ILE A 155 -54.21 -3.08 36.09
C ILE A 155 -52.84 -2.39 36.07
N GLN A 156 -52.04 -2.71 35.08
CA GLN A 156 -50.91 -1.92 34.62
C GLN A 156 -51.31 -1.23 33.32
N ARG A 157 -50.93 0.03 33.16
CA ARG A 157 -51.29 0.84 31.99
C ARG A 157 -50.03 1.31 31.28
N ASP A 158 -49.62 0.63 30.23
CA ASP A 158 -48.44 1.04 29.47
C ASP A 158 -48.78 2.19 28.54
N VAL A 159 -47.81 3.09 28.32
CA VAL A 159 -47.98 4.24 27.43
C VAL A 159 -47.49 3.88 26.04
N VAL A 160 -48.32 4.08 25.03
CA VAL A 160 -47.98 3.85 23.62
C VAL A 160 -47.95 5.19 22.90
N LEU A 161 -46.81 5.54 22.31
CA LEU A 161 -46.63 6.76 21.51
C LEU A 161 -46.52 6.38 20.04
N THR A 162 -47.43 6.90 19.21
CA THR A 162 -47.39 6.72 17.75
C THR A 162 -46.93 8.01 17.09
N THR A 163 -45.73 8.00 16.53
CA THR A 163 -45.06 9.17 15.96
C THR A 163 -45.10 9.12 14.44
N ASN A 164 -45.66 10.16 13.81
CA ASN A 164 -45.74 10.30 12.35
C ASN A 164 -45.51 11.74 11.85
N GLY A 165 -45.35 12.71 12.75
CA GLY A 165 -45.19 14.13 12.45
C GLY A 165 -44.55 14.89 13.61
N GLY A 166 -44.31 16.19 13.42
CA GLY A 166 -43.75 17.09 14.43
C GLY A 166 -42.22 17.00 14.60
N ALA A 167 -41.60 18.10 14.99
CA ALA A 167 -40.17 18.18 15.26
C ALA A 167 -39.88 18.43 16.75
N ILE A 168 -38.80 17.85 17.26
CA ILE A 168 -38.15 18.30 18.50
C ILE A 168 -36.98 19.19 18.11
N ILE A 169 -36.94 20.40 18.68
CA ILE A 169 -35.86 21.37 18.44
C ILE A 169 -35.23 21.71 19.79
N ILE A 170 -33.95 21.40 19.95
CA ILE A 170 -33.15 21.91 21.07
C ILE A 170 -32.47 23.20 20.62
N GLY A 171 -32.85 24.32 21.22
CA GLY A 171 -32.27 25.64 21.00
C GLY A 171 -30.92 25.83 21.68
N ALA A 172 -30.36 27.02 21.57
CA ALA A 172 -29.02 27.35 22.05
C ALA A 172 -28.88 27.22 23.58
N GLY A 173 -29.95 27.41 24.33
CA GLY A 173 -29.99 27.22 25.79
C GLY A 173 -29.89 25.75 26.22
N GLY A 174 -30.04 24.81 25.30
CA GLY A 174 -29.86 23.38 25.56
C GLY A 174 -30.96 22.74 26.40
N LEU A 175 -30.69 21.51 26.84
CA LEU A 175 -31.54 20.69 27.71
C LEU A 175 -30.66 19.94 28.71
N THR A 176 -30.94 20.06 29.99
CA THR A 176 -30.15 19.40 31.05
C THR A 176 -31.00 18.61 32.04
N GLY A 177 -30.40 17.60 32.68
CA GLY A 177 -31.04 16.87 33.77
C GLY A 177 -30.14 15.81 34.38
N THR A 178 -30.54 15.29 35.54
CA THR A 178 -29.94 14.09 36.16
C THR A 178 -30.98 12.99 36.16
N LEU A 179 -31.15 12.36 34.99
CA LEU A 179 -32.23 11.44 34.67
C LEU A 179 -31.66 10.05 34.45
N ILE A 180 -32.39 8.99 34.79
CA ILE A 180 -31.96 7.65 34.41
C ILE A 180 -31.90 7.58 32.88
N ASN A 181 -32.97 8.00 32.20
CA ASN A 181 -32.95 8.14 30.74
C ASN A 181 -33.69 9.40 30.27
N LEU A 182 -33.17 10.00 29.20
CA LEU A 182 -33.82 11.06 28.43
C LEU A 182 -34.10 10.56 27.02
N ASP A 183 -35.37 10.36 26.71
CA ASP A 183 -35.84 9.88 25.42
C ASP A 183 -36.43 11.04 24.58
N LEU A 184 -35.94 11.19 23.36
CA LEU A 184 -36.43 12.16 22.37
C LEU A 184 -37.09 11.40 21.20
N VAL A 185 -38.42 11.31 21.19
CA VAL A 185 -39.17 10.49 20.24
C VAL A 185 -39.95 11.37 19.27
N SER A 186 -39.45 11.58 18.05
CA SER A 186 -40.03 12.58 17.13
C SER A 186 -39.97 12.16 15.66
N LYS A 187 -40.68 12.88 14.78
CA LYS A 187 -40.52 12.67 13.33
C LYS A 187 -39.22 13.29 12.82
N GLN A 188 -38.80 14.43 13.39
CA GLN A 188 -37.54 15.12 13.10
C GLN A 188 -36.91 15.65 14.38
N LEU A 189 -35.59 15.58 14.48
CA LEU A 189 -34.82 16.10 15.61
C LEU A 189 -33.75 17.07 15.13
N ALA A 190 -33.79 18.30 15.65
CA ALA A 190 -32.74 19.30 15.45
C ALA A 190 -32.10 19.67 16.80
N VAL A 191 -30.78 19.60 16.89
CA VAL A 191 -30.02 19.91 18.10
C VAL A 191 -29.05 21.06 17.83
N ASN A 192 -29.44 22.25 18.28
CA ASN A 192 -28.71 23.51 18.09
C ASN A 192 -27.97 23.98 19.34
N GLY A 193 -28.11 23.26 20.46
CA GLY A 193 -27.43 23.50 21.72
C GLY A 193 -27.20 22.20 22.49
N PRO A 194 -26.47 22.23 23.62
CA PRO A 194 -26.07 21.04 24.34
C PRO A 194 -27.26 20.31 24.98
N VAL A 195 -27.28 18.98 24.88
CA VAL A 195 -28.17 18.10 25.64
C VAL A 195 -27.31 17.27 26.58
N THR A 196 -27.49 17.48 27.88
CA THR A 196 -26.68 16.84 28.91
C THR A 196 -27.55 16.07 29.90
N ASN A 197 -27.29 14.78 30.04
CA ASN A 197 -27.80 13.95 31.13
C ASN A 197 -26.66 13.57 32.07
N ASP A 198 -26.60 14.19 33.24
CA ASP A 198 -25.49 14.03 34.20
C ASP A 198 -25.50 12.69 34.95
N TYR A 199 -26.47 11.82 34.68
CA TYR A 199 -26.51 10.49 35.28
C TYR A 199 -25.44 9.57 34.68
N SER A 200 -24.32 9.43 35.40
CA SER A 200 -23.14 8.68 34.98
C SER A 200 -23.30 7.17 35.22
N SER A 201 -24.09 6.49 34.38
CA SER A 201 -24.28 5.04 34.42
C SER A 201 -24.29 4.44 33.02
N SER A 202 -23.79 3.21 32.84
CA SER A 202 -23.75 2.54 31.53
C SER A 202 -25.14 2.12 31.01
N THR A 203 -26.15 2.11 31.88
CA THR A 203 -27.55 1.79 31.59
C THR A 203 -28.45 3.02 31.47
N GLY A 204 -27.95 4.19 31.86
CA GLY A 204 -28.69 5.45 31.77
C GLY A 204 -28.12 6.37 30.69
N GLY A 205 -28.99 7.07 29.95
CA GLY A 205 -28.54 7.73 28.73
C GLY A 205 -29.44 8.80 28.15
N ILE A 206 -29.09 9.18 26.93
CA ILE A 206 -29.94 9.90 25.99
C ILE A 206 -30.23 8.96 24.83
N ARG A 207 -31.50 8.79 24.48
CA ARG A 207 -31.93 8.03 23.30
C ARG A 207 -32.84 8.87 22.42
N ALA A 208 -32.46 9.07 21.17
CA ALA A 208 -33.31 9.69 20.17
C ALA A 208 -33.88 8.63 19.24
N ILE A 209 -35.20 8.58 19.11
CA ILE A 209 -35.91 7.72 18.15
C ILE A 209 -36.60 8.67 17.17
N THR A 210 -36.10 8.70 15.93
CA THR A 210 -36.52 9.69 14.95
C THR A 210 -37.07 9.06 13.68
N GLY A 211 -38.20 9.56 13.20
CA GLY A 211 -38.95 9.00 12.08
C GLY A 211 -40.28 8.40 12.51
N ASN A 212 -40.97 7.73 11.58
CA ASN A 212 -42.20 7.04 11.90
C ASN A 212 -41.93 5.87 12.84
N SER A 213 -42.60 5.85 13.99
CA SER A 213 -42.39 4.81 15.00
C SER A 213 -43.59 4.66 15.92
N THR A 214 -43.74 3.47 16.48
CA THR A 214 -44.61 3.21 17.63
C THR A 214 -43.74 2.69 18.77
N THR A 215 -43.71 3.42 19.88
CA THR A 215 -42.96 3.06 21.10
C THR A 215 -43.90 2.73 22.24
N THR A 216 -43.60 1.68 23.01
CA THR A 216 -44.36 1.27 24.21
C THR A 216 -43.47 1.35 25.44
N TRP A 217 -43.98 1.96 26.50
CA TRP A 217 -43.24 2.26 27.74
C TRP A 217 -43.89 1.57 28.93
N ASP A 218 -43.11 0.77 29.68
CA ASP A 218 -43.58 -0.03 30.81
C ASP A 218 -43.77 0.83 32.07
N THR A 219 -45.01 1.06 32.47
CA THR A 219 -45.29 1.92 33.64
C THR A 219 -45.31 1.17 34.97
N GLY A 220 -45.07 -0.14 34.94
CA GLY A 220 -44.85 -1.01 36.09
C GLY A 220 -43.51 -0.74 36.76
N LEU A 221 -42.49 -0.36 35.99
CA LEU A 221 -41.14 -0.07 36.48
C LEU A 221 -41.11 1.15 37.41
N SER A 222 -40.23 1.06 38.42
CA SER A 222 -40.02 2.17 39.36
C SER A 222 -39.33 3.34 38.67
N PRO A 223 -39.70 4.60 38.98
CA PRO A 223 -38.97 5.78 38.52
C PRO A 223 -37.51 5.88 39.00
N SER A 224 -37.08 5.00 39.89
CA SER A 224 -35.69 4.89 40.34
C SER A 224 -34.99 3.63 39.82
N ASP A 225 -35.66 2.84 38.96
CA ASP A 225 -35.08 1.65 38.38
C ASP A 225 -34.13 2.01 37.22
N ASN A 226 -32.88 1.57 37.37
CA ASN A 226 -31.80 1.71 36.40
C ASN A 226 -31.28 0.32 35.94
N GLY A 227 -31.93 -0.76 36.36
CA GLY A 227 -31.56 -2.13 35.97
C GLY A 227 -32.29 -2.61 34.72
N HIS A 228 -33.36 -1.95 34.30
CA HIS A 228 -34.20 -2.33 33.17
C HIS A 228 -34.46 -1.14 32.23
N ASP A 229 -34.58 -1.41 30.93
CA ASP A 229 -35.00 -0.39 29.96
C ASP A 229 -36.49 -0.10 30.12
N TRP A 230 -36.85 1.17 30.12
CA TRP A 230 -38.24 1.61 30.21
C TRP A 230 -39.01 1.42 28.89
N LEU A 231 -38.30 1.42 27.75
CA LEU A 231 -38.86 1.12 26.45
C LEU A 231 -38.95 -0.40 26.27
N VAL A 232 -40.17 -0.92 26.21
CA VAL A 232 -40.43 -2.36 26.05
C VAL A 232 -40.91 -2.75 24.65
N GLY A 233 -41.14 -1.77 23.78
CA GLY A 233 -41.47 -2.02 22.38
C GLY A 233 -41.13 -0.86 21.48
N LEU A 234 -40.52 -1.16 20.33
CA LEU A 234 -40.27 -0.22 19.23
C LEU A 234 -40.61 -0.92 17.92
N THR A 235 -41.51 -0.33 17.14
CA THR A 235 -41.83 -0.78 15.78
C THR A 235 -41.79 0.40 14.82
N SER A 236 -41.38 0.14 13.58
CA SER A 236 -41.39 1.13 12.49
C SER A 236 -42.22 0.58 11.32
N PRO A 237 -43.07 1.40 10.69
CA PRO A 237 -43.81 1.01 9.50
C PRO A 237 -42.94 0.97 8.22
N GLY A 238 -41.66 1.36 8.27
CA GLY A 238 -40.75 1.35 7.12
C GLY A 238 -41.12 2.36 6.04
N VAL A 239 -41.69 3.50 6.43
CA VAL A 239 -42.10 4.56 5.49
C VAL A 239 -40.86 5.23 4.88
N PRO A 240 -40.86 5.55 3.57
CA PRO A 240 -39.79 6.33 2.95
C PRO A 240 -39.61 7.69 3.63
N GLY A 241 -38.37 8.04 3.93
CA GLY A 241 -37.93 9.35 4.38
C GLY A 241 -36.90 9.92 3.40
N ALA A 242 -36.69 11.23 3.47
CA ALA A 242 -35.69 11.93 2.68
C ALA A 242 -34.86 12.86 3.57
N GLY A 243 -33.57 12.99 3.26
CA GLY A 243 -32.64 13.85 3.98
C GLY A 243 -32.29 13.33 5.38
N TYR A 244 -31.89 14.25 6.26
CA TYR A 244 -31.50 13.93 7.62
C TYR A 244 -32.71 14.02 8.55
N ALA A 245 -33.03 12.92 9.25
CA ALA A 245 -34.04 12.92 10.30
C ALA A 245 -33.50 13.54 11.59
N VAL A 246 -32.20 13.33 11.85
CA VAL A 246 -31.48 13.91 12.97
C VAL A 246 -30.42 14.87 12.43
N ASP A 247 -30.45 16.11 12.90
CA ASP A 247 -29.48 17.15 12.55
C ASP A 247 -28.92 17.81 13.81
N ILE A 248 -27.64 17.56 14.09
CA ILE A 248 -26.93 18.13 15.24
C ILE A 248 -25.91 19.14 14.70
N THR A 249 -26.05 20.40 15.08
CA THR A 249 -25.11 21.45 14.67
C THR A 249 -23.83 21.42 15.50
N GLN A 250 -22.83 22.20 15.10
CA GLN A 250 -21.57 22.31 15.84
C GLN A 250 -21.73 22.86 17.28
N ALA A 251 -22.74 23.70 17.52
CA ALA A 251 -23.08 24.18 18.86
C ALA A 251 -23.91 23.17 19.66
N GLY A 252 -24.46 22.16 18.97
CA GLY A 252 -25.18 21.05 19.57
C GLY A 252 -24.24 19.97 20.10
N GLY A 253 -24.83 19.01 20.82
CA GLY A 253 -24.12 17.83 21.27
C GLY A 253 -24.97 17.04 22.26
N LEU A 254 -24.67 15.75 22.38
CA LEU A 254 -25.32 14.84 23.32
C LEU A 254 -24.26 14.31 24.28
N THR A 255 -24.44 14.52 25.58
CA THR A 255 -23.55 14.00 26.62
C THR A 255 -24.37 13.26 27.67
N ALA A 256 -24.10 11.97 27.87
CA ALA A 256 -24.78 11.14 28.87
C ALA A 256 -23.95 9.91 29.22
N GLY A 257 -24.40 9.08 30.17
CA GLY A 257 -23.79 7.77 30.44
C GLY A 257 -23.72 6.88 29.18
N ARG A 258 -24.81 6.84 28.41
CA ARG A 258 -24.96 6.19 27.10
C ARG A 258 -25.64 7.15 26.11
N VAL A 259 -25.27 7.10 24.83
CA VAL A 259 -25.89 7.91 23.77
C VAL A 259 -26.40 7.00 22.65
N GLN A 260 -27.67 7.13 22.27
CA GLN A 260 -28.28 6.34 21.19
C GLN A 260 -29.05 7.23 20.22
N LEU A 261 -28.78 7.10 18.94
CA LEU A 261 -29.53 7.71 17.85
C LEU A 261 -30.10 6.60 16.98
N ILE A 262 -31.42 6.55 16.81
CA ILE A 262 -32.13 5.53 16.03
C ILE A 262 -33.04 6.24 15.03
N VAL A 263 -32.76 6.10 13.73
CA VAL A 263 -33.60 6.63 12.64
C VAL A 263 -34.39 5.50 11.98
N THR A 264 -35.71 5.62 12.00
CA THR A 264 -36.63 4.53 11.63
C THR A 264 -37.21 4.61 10.22
N ASP A 265 -37.23 5.80 9.60
CA ASP A 265 -37.71 5.98 8.23
C ASP A 265 -36.68 5.49 7.20
N GLN A 266 -37.14 4.78 6.17
CA GLN A 266 -36.26 4.22 5.14
C GLN A 266 -35.62 5.33 4.30
N GLY A 267 -34.29 5.36 4.19
CA GLY A 267 -33.55 6.38 3.46
C GLY A 267 -33.28 7.68 4.23
N ALA A 268 -33.84 7.85 5.44
CA ALA A 268 -33.54 9.00 6.27
C ALA A 268 -32.24 8.79 7.08
N GLY A 269 -31.39 9.81 7.11
CA GLY A 269 -30.05 9.75 7.69
C GLY A 269 -29.86 10.53 9.00
N VAL A 270 -28.62 10.54 9.47
CA VAL A 270 -28.13 11.33 10.61
C VAL A 270 -27.03 12.25 10.12
N ARG A 271 -27.10 13.54 10.49
CA ARG A 271 -25.98 14.47 10.39
C ARG A 271 -25.62 14.99 11.77
N SER A 272 -24.35 14.85 12.15
CA SER A 272 -23.84 15.44 13.39
C SER A 272 -22.55 16.23 13.15
N ALA A 273 -22.59 17.52 13.46
CA ALA A 273 -21.42 18.36 13.59
C ALA A 273 -21.04 18.64 15.06
N GLY A 274 -21.86 18.18 16.01
CA GLY A 274 -21.64 18.31 17.45
C GLY A 274 -20.99 17.07 18.08
N THR A 275 -20.68 17.17 19.36
CA THR A 275 -20.11 16.06 20.14
C THR A 275 -21.16 15.03 20.54
N LEU A 276 -20.87 13.75 20.33
CA LEU A 276 -21.59 12.60 20.88
C LEU A 276 -20.70 11.96 21.95
N ASN A 277 -21.04 12.09 23.22
CA ASN A 277 -20.20 11.64 24.33
C ASN A 277 -20.96 10.71 25.29
N ALA A 278 -20.62 9.42 25.26
CA ALA A 278 -21.08 8.39 26.18
C ALA A 278 -20.04 8.18 27.29
N THR A 279 -20.29 8.72 28.48
CA THR A 279 -19.30 8.82 29.56
C THR A 279 -19.09 7.53 30.36
N ALA A 280 -19.99 6.55 30.26
CA ALA A 280 -19.93 5.30 31.04
C ALA A 280 -20.28 4.04 30.24
N GLY A 281 -20.90 4.19 29.07
CA GLY A 281 -21.34 3.09 28.22
C GLY A 281 -21.06 3.35 26.75
N ASP A 282 -22.02 2.99 25.90
CA ASP A 282 -21.83 2.95 24.45
C ASP A 282 -22.39 4.21 23.75
N ALA A 283 -21.80 4.55 22.62
CA ALA A 283 -22.36 5.49 21.66
C ALA A 283 -22.86 4.72 20.42
N VAL A 284 -24.18 4.72 20.19
CA VAL A 284 -24.81 3.96 19.10
C VAL A 284 -25.51 4.91 18.14
N VAL A 285 -25.19 4.81 16.85
CA VAL A 285 -25.89 5.53 15.78
C VAL A 285 -26.40 4.51 14.76
N GLN A 286 -27.72 4.34 14.73
CA GLN A 286 -28.40 3.48 13.78
C GLN A 286 -29.29 4.33 12.88
N ALA A 287 -29.11 4.20 11.57
CA ALA A 287 -29.94 4.89 10.59
C ALA A 287 -30.32 3.96 9.44
N ASN A 288 -31.43 4.27 8.75
CA ASN A 288 -31.84 3.59 7.52
C ASN A 288 -31.44 4.38 6.26
N GLY A 289 -30.62 5.42 6.42
CA GLY A 289 -30.00 6.24 5.37
C GLY A 289 -28.62 6.71 5.85
N ASP A 290 -28.01 7.68 5.17
CA ASP A 290 -26.60 8.02 5.40
C ASP A 290 -26.31 8.56 6.81
N ILE A 291 -25.15 8.22 7.36
CA ILE A 291 -24.61 8.77 8.61
C ILE A 291 -23.44 9.68 8.26
N THR A 292 -23.53 10.96 8.60
CA THR A 292 -22.47 11.95 8.41
C THR A 292 -22.07 12.56 9.74
N ILE A 293 -20.80 12.43 10.12
CA ILE A 293 -20.21 13.07 11.29
C ILE A 293 -19.11 14.03 10.81
N ALA A 294 -19.22 15.32 11.10
CA ALA A 294 -18.30 16.33 10.57
C ALA A 294 -17.99 17.47 11.57
N GLY A 295 -16.74 17.58 12.03
CA GLY A 295 -16.24 18.67 12.88
C GLY A 295 -16.45 18.52 14.40
N GLY A 296 -17.21 17.52 14.85
CA GLY A 296 -17.46 17.21 16.26
C GLY A 296 -16.50 16.13 16.81
N SER A 297 -16.96 15.37 17.81
CA SER A 297 -16.28 14.16 18.30
C SER A 297 -17.29 13.07 18.61
N VAL A 298 -16.89 11.80 18.47
CA VAL A 298 -17.69 10.65 18.95
C VAL A 298 -16.86 9.90 19.96
N THR A 299 -17.30 9.91 21.22
CA THR A 299 -16.53 9.31 22.32
C THR A 299 -17.44 8.37 23.12
N ALA A 300 -16.95 7.17 23.42
CA ALA A 300 -17.63 6.22 24.30
C ALA A 300 -16.64 5.56 25.27
N ALA A 301 -17.05 5.39 26.52
CA ALA A 301 -16.27 4.66 27.53
C ALA A 301 -16.13 3.17 27.17
N ASN A 302 -17.11 2.61 26.46
CA ASN A 302 -17.10 1.23 25.98
C ASN A 302 -17.05 1.23 24.44
N ASP A 303 -18.16 0.93 23.77
CA ASP A 303 -18.18 0.76 22.33
C ASP A 303 -18.76 1.98 21.59
N VAL A 304 -18.22 2.27 20.42
CA VAL A 304 -18.89 3.13 19.43
C VAL A 304 -19.39 2.23 18.31
N THR A 305 -20.69 2.27 18.02
CA THR A 305 -21.31 1.48 16.96
C THR A 305 -22.08 2.37 15.99
N MET A 306 -21.79 2.26 14.70
CA MET A 306 -22.55 2.93 13.63
C MET A 306 -23.03 1.90 12.62
N THR A 307 -24.34 1.86 12.36
CA THR A 307 -24.94 0.89 11.44
C THR A 307 -25.94 1.56 10.51
N THR A 308 -25.74 1.38 9.21
CA THR A 308 -26.67 1.88 8.18
C THR A 308 -26.62 1.06 6.89
N PRO A 309 -27.74 0.90 6.15
CA PRO A 309 -27.71 0.40 4.78
C PRO A 309 -27.17 1.46 3.78
N GLY A 310 -27.07 2.73 4.19
CA GLY A 310 -26.51 3.83 3.41
C GLY A 310 -25.00 3.96 3.55
N ALA A 311 -24.48 5.18 3.40
CA ALA A 311 -23.06 5.49 3.54
C ALA A 311 -22.73 6.00 4.95
N VAL A 312 -21.48 5.79 5.40
CA VAL A 312 -20.92 6.45 6.59
C VAL A 312 -19.79 7.36 6.17
N SER A 313 -19.87 8.64 6.56
CA SER A 313 -18.83 9.64 6.34
C SER A 313 -18.42 10.26 7.67
N VAL A 314 -17.14 10.16 8.03
CA VAL A 314 -16.54 10.80 9.21
C VAL A 314 -15.46 11.77 8.74
N GLN A 315 -15.66 13.07 8.97
CA GLN A 315 -14.78 14.12 8.43
C GLN A 315 -14.20 14.99 9.55
N GLY A 316 -12.87 15.03 9.67
CA GLY A 316 -12.12 15.87 10.60
C GLY A 316 -12.48 15.63 12.08
N THR A 317 -13.03 14.46 12.39
CA THR A 317 -13.68 14.16 13.67
C THR A 317 -12.94 13.00 14.35
N PRO A 318 -12.44 13.16 15.59
CA PRO A 318 -11.97 12.03 16.37
C PRO A 318 -13.15 11.15 16.83
N MET A 319 -13.03 9.86 16.58
CA MET A 319 -13.89 8.80 17.08
C MET A 319 -13.07 7.93 18.05
N THR A 320 -13.47 7.88 19.31
CA THR A 320 -12.72 7.18 20.37
C THR A 320 -13.65 6.23 21.13
N ALA A 321 -13.32 4.95 21.11
CA ALA A 321 -14.00 3.91 21.87
C ALA A 321 -13.05 3.33 22.95
N GLY A 322 -13.49 3.25 24.19
CA GLY A 322 -12.70 2.60 25.25
C GLY A 322 -12.55 1.09 25.06
N SER A 323 -13.46 0.46 24.31
CA SER A 323 -13.41 -0.95 23.91
C SER A 323 -13.37 -1.08 22.39
N ASN A 324 -14.50 -1.16 21.68
CA ASN A 324 -14.53 -1.43 20.25
C ASN A 324 -15.15 -0.28 19.44
N ALA A 325 -14.57 -0.02 18.27
CA ALA A 325 -15.16 0.87 17.27
C ALA A 325 -15.69 0.03 16.10
N ASN A 326 -17.02 -0.06 15.96
CA ASN A 326 -17.69 -0.88 14.95
C ASN A 326 -18.50 0.00 13.99
N VAL A 327 -18.14 0.01 12.72
CA VAL A 327 -18.86 0.76 11.68
C VAL A 327 -19.26 -0.19 10.56
N THR A 328 -20.56 -0.31 10.30
CA THR A 328 -21.10 -1.09 9.19
C THR A 328 -21.94 -0.20 8.29
N ALA A 329 -21.56 -0.09 7.02
CA ALA A 329 -22.26 0.65 5.99
C ALA A 329 -22.67 -0.29 4.86
N GLY A 330 -23.90 -0.18 4.38
CA GLY A 330 -24.39 -0.96 3.25
C GLY A 330 -23.83 -0.51 1.91
N THR A 331 -23.37 0.75 1.82
CA THR A 331 -22.74 1.30 0.59
C THR A 331 -21.25 1.55 0.82
N SER A 332 -20.84 2.74 1.28
CA SER A 332 -19.44 3.14 1.42
C SER A 332 -19.09 3.63 2.81
N ILE A 333 -17.82 3.54 3.17
CA ILE A 333 -17.23 4.20 4.36
C ILE A 333 -16.18 5.19 3.91
N ALA A 334 -16.31 6.45 4.30
CA ALA A 334 -15.31 7.48 4.06
C ALA A 334 -14.87 8.08 5.40
N VAL A 335 -13.58 8.01 5.70
CA VAL A 335 -12.97 8.70 6.85
C VAL A 335 -11.89 9.63 6.32
N ALA A 336 -12.07 10.93 6.52
CA ALA A 336 -11.19 11.95 5.99
C ALA A 336 -10.80 12.94 7.08
N GLY A 337 -9.54 12.94 7.48
CA GLY A 337 -9.05 13.70 8.61
C GLY A 337 -9.57 13.19 9.96
N GLY A 338 -8.73 13.28 10.99
CA GLY A 338 -9.05 12.83 12.34
C GLY A 338 -8.53 11.43 12.62
N ALA A 339 -9.17 10.76 13.60
CA ALA A 339 -8.73 9.44 14.04
C ALA A 339 -9.92 8.56 14.45
N VAL A 340 -9.79 7.25 14.24
CA VAL A 340 -10.66 6.21 14.79
C VAL A 340 -9.81 5.38 15.73
N GLU A 341 -10.02 5.52 17.03
CA GLU A 341 -9.21 4.90 18.07
C GLU A 341 -10.06 3.99 18.96
N SER A 342 -9.58 2.76 19.22
CA SER A 342 -10.27 1.78 20.06
C SER A 342 -9.34 1.13 21.08
N GLY A 343 -9.80 0.95 22.31
CA GLY A 343 -9.03 0.25 23.35
C GLY A 343 -8.81 -1.25 23.09
N ASN A 344 -9.66 -1.89 22.30
CA ASN A 344 -9.57 -3.29 21.90
C ASN A 344 -9.48 -3.43 20.38
N ALA A 345 -10.60 -3.40 19.66
CA ALA A 345 -10.64 -3.65 18.23
C ALA A 345 -11.39 -2.56 17.44
N THR A 346 -10.93 -2.28 16.23
CA THR A 346 -11.64 -1.44 15.26
C THR A 346 -12.08 -2.28 14.07
N THR A 347 -13.38 -2.31 13.79
CA THR A 347 -13.97 -2.99 12.63
C THR A 347 -14.71 -1.97 11.77
N LEU A 348 -14.24 -1.77 10.54
CA LEU A 348 -14.95 -0.99 9.52
C LEU A 348 -15.37 -1.93 8.38
N ASN A 349 -16.66 -1.95 8.04
CA ASN A 349 -17.23 -2.87 7.06
C ASN A 349 -18.14 -2.14 6.06
N ALA A 350 -17.66 -1.95 4.83
CA ALA A 350 -18.41 -1.42 3.70
C ALA A 350 -18.93 -2.59 2.82
N GLN A 351 -20.21 -2.94 2.98
CA GLN A 351 -20.79 -4.19 2.46
C GLN A 351 -21.19 -4.15 0.97
N GLY A 352 -21.14 -2.98 0.33
CA GLY A 352 -21.63 -2.82 -1.04
C GLY A 352 -20.92 -1.74 -1.85
N GLY A 353 -19.75 -1.27 -1.40
CA GLY A 353 -19.07 -0.13 -1.99
C GLY A 353 -17.65 0.06 -1.45
N PRO A 354 -17.01 1.20 -1.79
CA PRO A 354 -15.63 1.44 -1.45
C PRO A 354 -15.45 1.89 0.01
N MET A 355 -14.22 1.74 0.49
CA MET A 355 -13.75 2.33 1.73
C MET A 355 -12.59 3.28 1.45
N THR A 356 -12.69 4.53 1.88
CA THR A 356 -11.65 5.54 1.68
C THR A 356 -11.17 6.10 3.01
N LEU A 357 -9.86 6.01 3.26
CA LEU A 357 -9.16 6.69 4.35
C LEU A 357 -8.26 7.78 3.73
N GLN A 358 -8.44 9.02 4.15
CA GLN A 358 -7.61 10.15 3.72
C GLN A 358 -7.11 10.91 4.95
N ASP A 359 -5.81 11.10 5.08
CA ASP A 359 -5.19 11.81 6.21
C ASP A 359 -5.71 11.36 7.59
N THR A 360 -5.97 10.05 7.74
CA THR A 360 -6.65 9.49 8.92
C THR A 360 -5.76 8.52 9.66
N LYS A 361 -5.87 8.50 10.99
CA LYS A 361 -5.28 7.46 11.84
C LYS A 361 -6.36 6.50 12.35
N VAL A 362 -6.33 5.25 11.93
CA VAL A 362 -7.14 4.15 12.47
C VAL A 362 -6.25 3.34 13.41
N THR A 363 -6.62 3.20 14.68
CA THR A 363 -5.77 2.55 15.69
C THR A 363 -6.56 1.70 16.67
N ALA A 364 -6.05 0.50 16.95
CA ALA A 364 -6.58 -0.39 17.97
C ALA A 364 -5.46 -1.01 18.82
N SER A 365 -5.66 -1.16 20.12
CA SER A 365 -4.66 -1.83 20.98
C SER A 365 -4.54 -3.33 20.71
N GLN A 366 -5.56 -3.95 20.10
CA GLN A 366 -5.54 -5.35 19.66
C GLN A 366 -5.61 -5.38 18.14
N ASP A 367 -6.80 -5.47 17.55
CA ASP A 367 -6.95 -5.79 16.13
C ASP A 367 -7.63 -4.68 15.32
N VAL A 368 -7.22 -4.50 14.07
CA VAL A 368 -7.93 -3.68 13.09
C VAL A 368 -8.39 -4.56 11.93
N SER A 369 -9.71 -4.59 11.69
CA SER A 369 -10.31 -5.30 10.56
C SER A 369 -11.04 -4.32 9.65
N LEU A 370 -10.57 -4.17 8.41
CA LEU A 370 -11.19 -3.32 7.41
C LEU A 370 -11.65 -4.19 6.24
N THR A 371 -12.95 -4.19 5.96
CA THR A 371 -13.55 -4.94 4.85
C THR A 371 -14.29 -3.98 3.92
N ALA A 372 -14.01 -4.06 2.63
CA ALA A 372 -14.75 -3.35 1.58
C ALA A 372 -15.14 -4.32 0.46
N THR A 373 -16.35 -4.23 -0.08
CA THR A 373 -16.75 -5.08 -1.21
C THR A 373 -16.20 -4.56 -2.55
N GLU A 374 -15.86 -3.28 -2.64
CA GLU A 374 -15.15 -2.70 -3.79
C GLU A 374 -13.70 -2.34 -3.44
N VAL A 375 -13.26 -1.11 -3.68
CA VAL A 375 -11.88 -0.68 -3.45
C VAL A 375 -11.71 -0.17 -2.02
N PHE A 376 -10.67 -0.63 -1.33
CA PHE A 376 -10.09 0.04 -0.17
C PHE A 376 -8.97 0.98 -0.63
N SER A 377 -9.07 2.26 -0.31
CA SER A 377 -8.06 3.26 -0.62
C SER A 377 -7.61 3.99 0.64
N ALA A 378 -6.31 4.00 0.90
CA ALA A 378 -5.68 4.78 1.95
C ALA A 378 -4.67 5.77 1.34
N GLN A 379 -4.85 7.06 1.61
CA GLN A 379 -3.95 8.13 1.20
C GLN A 379 -3.51 8.92 2.44
N GLY A 380 -2.19 9.07 2.63
CA GLY A 380 -1.61 9.73 3.81
C GLY A 380 -2.05 9.15 5.17
N SER A 381 -2.56 7.92 5.18
CA SER A 381 -3.31 7.37 6.32
C SER A 381 -2.56 6.26 7.06
N GLN A 382 -2.81 6.12 8.36
CA GLN A 382 -2.15 5.16 9.23
C GLN A 382 -3.17 4.15 9.77
N VAL A 383 -2.94 2.86 9.54
CA VAL A 383 -3.71 1.74 10.10
C VAL A 383 -2.80 0.97 11.04
N LEU A 384 -3.06 1.07 12.35
CA LEU A 384 -2.17 0.58 13.41
C LEU A 384 -2.90 -0.38 14.35
N ALA A 385 -2.35 -1.57 14.56
CA ALA A 385 -2.88 -2.56 15.48
C ALA A 385 -1.78 -3.07 16.42
N GLY A 386 -2.11 -3.24 17.71
CA GLY A 386 -1.19 -3.85 18.68
C GLY A 386 -0.99 -5.35 18.47
N GLN A 387 -1.92 -6.02 17.80
CA GLN A 387 -1.87 -7.43 17.41
C GLN A 387 -1.97 -7.54 15.89
N ASP A 388 -3.16 -7.70 15.30
CA ASP A 388 -3.28 -7.95 13.86
C ASP A 388 -3.97 -6.83 13.08
N VAL A 389 -3.53 -6.65 11.83
CA VAL A 389 -4.29 -5.91 10.82
C VAL A 389 -4.78 -6.89 9.76
N SER A 390 -6.08 -6.87 9.46
CA SER A 390 -6.69 -7.58 8.33
C SER A 390 -7.41 -6.60 7.42
N LEU A 391 -6.93 -6.48 6.17
CA LEU A 391 -7.54 -5.67 5.11
C LEU A 391 -8.07 -6.59 4.02
N GLN A 392 -9.36 -6.50 3.71
CA GLN A 392 -10.00 -7.32 2.68
C GLN A 392 -10.80 -6.43 1.72
N ALA A 393 -10.49 -6.49 0.43
CA ALA A 393 -11.17 -5.70 -0.59
C ALA A 393 -11.19 -6.36 -1.99
N MET A 394 -11.94 -5.79 -2.94
CA MET A 394 -11.81 -6.11 -4.37
C MET A 394 -10.59 -5.45 -4.99
N GLY A 395 -10.18 -4.30 -4.48
CA GLY A 395 -8.93 -3.64 -4.84
C GLY A 395 -8.34 -2.98 -3.60
N ILE A 396 -7.02 -3.00 -3.45
CA ILE A 396 -6.34 -2.29 -2.36
C ILE A 396 -5.41 -1.24 -2.99
N THR A 397 -5.55 0.01 -2.56
CA THR A 397 -4.67 1.11 -2.95
C THR A 397 -4.12 1.80 -1.71
N LEU A 398 -2.79 1.78 -1.55
CA LEU A 398 -2.08 2.52 -0.52
C LEU A 398 -1.21 3.58 -1.22
N SER A 399 -1.36 4.84 -0.85
CA SER A 399 -0.62 5.95 -1.46
C SER A 399 -0.09 6.91 -0.42
N ALA A 400 1.11 7.42 -0.63
CA ALA A 400 1.53 8.66 0.01
C ALA A 400 0.75 9.87 -0.55
N ASP A 401 0.77 10.97 0.19
CA ASP A 401 0.38 12.30 -0.26
C ASP A 401 1.35 13.37 0.28
N GLY A 402 0.98 14.65 0.17
CA GLY A 402 1.80 15.75 0.69
C GLY A 402 1.94 15.78 2.22
N ASN A 403 1.11 15.03 2.95
CA ASN A 403 1.09 14.98 4.41
C ASN A 403 1.83 13.75 4.97
N GLY A 404 2.01 12.69 4.19
CA GLY A 404 2.87 11.58 4.54
C GLY A 404 2.63 10.29 3.74
N ALA A 405 3.39 9.26 4.09
CA ALA A 405 3.21 7.89 3.57
C ALA A 405 2.01 7.20 4.22
N SER A 406 1.25 6.42 3.45
CA SER A 406 0.29 5.50 4.06
C SER A 406 1.03 4.37 4.76
N THR A 407 0.61 4.02 5.98
CA THR A 407 1.27 2.99 6.80
C THR A 407 0.25 1.97 7.30
N VAL A 408 0.53 0.69 7.10
CA VAL A 408 -0.14 -0.43 7.77
C VAL A 408 0.86 -1.08 8.72
N SER A 409 0.56 -1.10 10.02
CA SER A 409 1.47 -1.66 11.04
C SER A 409 0.72 -2.55 12.01
N ALA A 410 1.17 -3.79 12.14
CA ALA A 410 0.65 -4.76 13.11
C ALA A 410 1.74 -5.16 14.11
N GLY A 411 1.39 -5.31 15.40
CA GLY A 411 2.31 -5.84 16.41
C GLY A 411 2.61 -7.33 16.24
N ARG A 412 1.71 -8.07 15.58
CA ARG A 412 1.85 -9.49 15.23
C ARG A 412 1.72 -9.68 13.73
N ASN A 413 0.52 -9.81 13.15
CA ASN A 413 0.39 -10.14 11.72
C ASN A 413 -0.29 -9.02 10.91
N ALA A 414 0.25 -8.69 9.74
CA ALA A 414 -0.40 -7.81 8.77
C ALA A 414 -0.84 -8.64 7.55
N THR A 415 -2.15 -8.70 7.30
CA THR A 415 -2.73 -9.42 6.15
C THR A 415 -3.47 -8.45 5.25
N LEU A 416 -3.05 -8.35 3.99
CA LEU A 416 -3.72 -7.60 2.93
C LEU A 416 -4.21 -8.59 1.88
N ALA A 417 -5.53 -8.71 1.70
CA ALA A 417 -6.15 -9.62 0.76
C ALA A 417 -7.03 -8.85 -0.24
N SER A 418 -6.60 -8.82 -1.50
CA SER A 418 -7.35 -8.25 -2.62
C SER A 418 -7.91 -9.36 -3.51
N SER A 419 -9.20 -9.30 -3.84
CA SER A 419 -9.78 -10.19 -4.89
C SER A 419 -9.60 -9.66 -6.31
N GLY A 420 -8.88 -8.56 -6.47
CA GLY A 420 -8.41 -7.97 -7.73
C GLY A 420 -6.97 -7.48 -7.56
N ASP A 421 -6.68 -6.27 -8.01
CA ASP A 421 -5.32 -5.71 -7.96
C ASP A 421 -4.98 -5.12 -6.58
N LEU A 422 -3.68 -5.05 -6.28
CA LEU A 422 -3.14 -4.31 -5.14
C LEU A 422 -2.06 -3.35 -5.62
N THR A 423 -2.20 -2.07 -5.28
CA THR A 423 -1.23 -1.02 -5.61
C THR A 423 -0.75 -0.35 -4.32
N SER A 424 0.55 -0.22 -4.15
CA SER A 424 1.18 0.48 -3.05
C SER A 424 2.22 1.46 -3.61
N THR A 425 2.02 2.75 -3.38
CA THR A 425 2.90 3.82 -3.86
C THR A 425 3.42 4.63 -2.67
N GLY A 426 4.73 4.65 -2.44
CA GLY A 426 5.36 5.40 -1.34
C GLY A 426 4.83 5.04 0.04
N SER A 427 4.35 3.81 0.24
CA SER A 427 3.63 3.37 1.44
C SER A 427 4.37 2.24 2.16
N THR A 428 4.11 2.04 3.45
CA THR A 428 4.77 1.02 4.28
C THR A 428 3.76 0.02 4.83
N VAL A 429 4.04 -1.26 4.69
CA VAL A 429 3.35 -2.37 5.36
C VAL A 429 4.35 -3.08 6.26
N LYS A 430 4.05 -3.24 7.55
CA LYS A 430 4.95 -3.96 8.47
C LYS A 430 4.24 -4.75 9.55
N ALA A 431 4.87 -5.82 9.98
CA ALA A 431 4.35 -6.70 11.03
C ALA A 431 5.46 -7.14 11.99
N GLY A 432 5.14 -7.25 13.29
CA GLY A 432 6.04 -7.76 14.33
C GLY A 432 6.19 -9.29 14.34
N ASN A 433 5.45 -10.00 13.49
CA ASN A 433 5.60 -11.41 13.16
C ASN A 433 5.53 -11.54 11.63
N ASP A 434 4.38 -11.90 11.04
CA ASP A 434 4.27 -12.20 9.61
C ASP A 434 3.55 -11.11 8.81
N THR A 435 4.04 -10.86 7.59
CA THR A 435 3.33 -10.03 6.61
C THR A 435 2.86 -10.91 5.45
N ALA A 436 1.56 -10.93 5.21
CA ALA A 436 0.93 -11.66 4.11
C ALA A 436 0.21 -10.69 3.17
N VAL A 437 0.60 -10.70 1.90
CA VAL A 437 -0.05 -9.91 0.84
C VAL A 437 -0.55 -10.90 -0.21
N SER A 438 -1.87 -10.89 -0.46
CA SER A 438 -2.48 -11.72 -1.50
C SER A 438 -3.35 -10.85 -2.40
N ALA A 439 -3.19 -11.00 -3.70
CA ALA A 439 -4.01 -10.33 -4.71
C ALA A 439 -4.37 -11.34 -5.80
N ALA A 440 -5.66 -11.48 -6.13
CA ALA A 440 -6.05 -12.33 -7.26
C ALA A 440 -5.63 -11.72 -8.62
N GLY A 441 -5.40 -10.41 -8.66
CA GLY A 441 -4.85 -9.67 -9.79
C GLY A 441 -3.36 -9.35 -9.63
N ALA A 442 -2.92 -8.23 -10.20
CA ALA A 442 -1.54 -7.77 -10.15
C ALA A 442 -1.20 -7.10 -8.81
N VAL A 443 0.07 -7.17 -8.41
CA VAL A 443 0.63 -6.42 -7.27
C VAL A 443 1.65 -5.43 -7.80
N THR A 444 1.40 -4.14 -7.60
CA THR A 444 2.32 -3.06 -7.99
C THR A 444 2.84 -2.35 -6.76
N LEU A 445 4.16 -2.34 -6.60
CA LEU A 445 4.88 -1.67 -5.52
C LEU A 445 5.80 -0.61 -6.14
N GLN A 446 5.50 0.67 -5.91
CA GLN A 446 6.34 1.78 -6.36
C GLN A 446 6.81 2.57 -5.15
N ASP A 447 8.11 2.64 -4.90
CA ASP A 447 8.67 3.26 -3.68
C ASP A 447 8.08 2.70 -2.37
N ALA A 448 7.49 1.51 -2.43
CA ALA A 448 6.76 0.92 -1.32
C ALA A 448 7.65 -0.02 -0.50
N GLN A 449 7.32 -0.15 0.77
CA GLN A 449 8.05 -0.95 1.74
C GLN A 449 7.15 -2.03 2.35
N ALA A 450 7.59 -3.27 2.37
CA ALA A 450 6.91 -4.38 3.06
C ALA A 450 7.90 -5.14 3.96
N PHE A 451 7.63 -5.21 5.26
CA PHE A 451 8.54 -5.80 6.25
C PHE A 451 7.86 -6.81 7.17
N ALA A 452 8.54 -7.92 7.44
CA ALA A 452 8.14 -8.90 8.45
C ALA A 452 9.28 -9.19 9.42
N ALA A 453 9.00 -9.19 10.72
CA ALA A 453 9.98 -9.60 11.73
C ALA A 453 10.15 -11.14 11.82
N ASN A 454 9.28 -11.90 11.18
CA ASN A 454 9.43 -13.32 10.91
C ASN A 454 9.33 -13.57 9.38
N ASP A 455 8.21 -14.08 8.86
CA ASP A 455 8.07 -14.48 7.47
C ASP A 455 7.25 -13.47 6.64
N LEU A 456 7.63 -13.29 5.38
CA LEU A 456 6.89 -12.51 4.41
C LEU A 456 6.39 -13.40 3.26
N SER A 457 5.10 -13.34 2.99
CA SER A 457 4.50 -14.01 1.84
C SER A 457 3.77 -13.00 0.96
N LEU A 458 4.07 -13.02 -0.34
CA LEU A 458 3.38 -12.24 -1.35
C LEU A 458 2.90 -13.18 -2.45
N ASP A 459 1.59 -13.24 -2.68
CA ASP A 459 0.96 -14.08 -3.70
C ASP A 459 0.09 -13.21 -4.64
N ALA A 460 0.51 -13.09 -5.90
CA ALA A 460 -0.19 -12.37 -6.95
C ALA A 460 -0.69 -13.34 -8.02
N GLY A 461 -2.00 -13.34 -8.29
CA GLY A 461 -2.56 -14.09 -9.43
C GLY A 461 -2.16 -13.48 -10.78
N GLY A 462 -1.82 -12.19 -10.80
CA GLY A 462 -1.24 -11.45 -11.93
C GLY A 462 0.27 -11.20 -11.77
N ALA A 463 0.77 -10.18 -12.46
CA ALA A 463 2.19 -9.80 -12.36
C ALA A 463 2.49 -9.08 -11.03
N LEU A 464 3.68 -9.32 -10.48
CA LEU A 464 4.31 -8.52 -9.44
C LEU A 464 5.30 -7.55 -10.10
N SER A 465 5.06 -6.25 -9.95
CA SER A 465 5.97 -5.19 -10.41
C SER A 465 6.47 -4.38 -9.22
N MET A 466 7.78 -4.34 -9.03
CA MET A 466 8.47 -3.54 -8.03
C MET A 466 9.36 -2.50 -8.73
N GLN A 467 9.13 -1.23 -8.44
CA GLN A 467 9.91 -0.09 -8.92
C GLN A 467 10.38 0.69 -7.70
N GLY A 468 11.68 0.66 -7.43
CA GLY A 468 12.24 1.13 -6.16
C GLY A 468 11.69 0.36 -4.95
N GLY A 469 11.85 0.93 -3.76
CA GLY A 469 11.28 0.38 -2.53
C GLY A 469 11.97 -0.88 -1.99
N GLN A 470 11.35 -1.50 -0.98
CA GLN A 470 11.98 -2.59 -0.21
C GLN A 470 10.99 -3.68 0.22
N ILE A 471 11.35 -4.94 0.02
CA ILE A 471 10.74 -6.10 0.68
C ILE A 471 11.79 -6.71 1.60
N GLY A 472 11.46 -6.89 2.88
CA GLY A 472 12.38 -7.46 3.87
C GLY A 472 11.70 -8.42 4.84
N ALA A 473 12.31 -9.59 5.07
CA ALA A 473 11.91 -10.52 6.13
C ALA A 473 13.13 -10.90 6.99
N ASN A 474 12.96 -10.91 8.31
CA ASN A 474 14.02 -11.39 9.22
C ASN A 474 14.13 -12.92 9.26
N HIS A 475 13.18 -13.64 8.66
CA HIS A 475 13.26 -15.08 8.43
C HIS A 475 13.15 -15.38 6.93
N ASN A 476 12.06 -15.99 6.45
CA ASN A 476 11.91 -16.31 5.03
C ASN A 476 11.04 -15.29 4.30
N ALA A 477 11.30 -15.11 3.00
CA ALA A 477 10.35 -14.44 2.11
C ALA A 477 10.01 -15.32 0.91
N THR A 478 8.72 -15.41 0.59
CA THR A 478 8.23 -16.09 -0.62
C THR A 478 7.39 -15.12 -1.44
N LEU A 479 7.76 -14.94 -2.71
CA LEU A 479 7.06 -14.07 -3.66
C LEU A 479 6.60 -14.95 -4.82
N GLN A 480 5.30 -15.04 -5.03
CA GLN A 480 4.68 -15.82 -6.10
C GLN A 480 3.85 -14.91 -7.01
N ALA A 481 4.04 -15.03 -8.32
CA ALA A 481 3.30 -14.23 -9.30
C ALA A 481 3.16 -14.92 -10.67
N ALA A 482 2.36 -14.35 -11.57
CA ALA A 482 2.36 -14.74 -13.00
C ALA A 482 3.60 -14.24 -13.76
N GLY A 483 4.24 -13.18 -13.25
CA GLY A 483 5.44 -12.54 -13.78
C GLY A 483 6.05 -11.71 -12.65
N ILE A 484 7.37 -11.68 -12.48
CA ILE A 484 8.03 -10.88 -11.44
C ILE A 484 8.99 -9.92 -12.11
N THR A 485 8.84 -8.62 -11.85
CA THR A 485 9.78 -7.58 -12.27
C THR A 485 10.22 -6.78 -11.05
N VAL A 486 11.52 -6.71 -10.83
CA VAL A 486 12.18 -5.90 -9.81
C VAL A 486 13.10 -4.94 -10.55
N SER A 487 12.87 -3.64 -10.35
CA SER A 487 13.61 -2.59 -11.04
C SER A 487 13.86 -1.41 -10.14
N ASP A 488 14.97 -0.72 -10.37
CA ASP A 488 15.26 0.56 -9.75
C ASP A 488 14.35 1.68 -10.30
N ASP A 489 14.39 2.82 -9.64
CA ASP A 489 13.79 4.05 -10.14
C ASP A 489 14.60 5.29 -9.73
N ALA A 490 14.00 6.47 -9.88
CA ALA A 490 14.65 7.73 -9.52
C ALA A 490 14.92 7.88 -8.00
N SER A 491 14.27 7.09 -7.14
CA SER A 491 14.47 7.09 -5.69
C SER A 491 15.61 6.16 -5.26
N GLY A 492 15.92 5.13 -6.05
CA GLY A 492 17.06 4.23 -5.86
C GLY A 492 16.79 2.78 -6.29
N PRO A 493 17.71 1.86 -5.98
CA PRO A 493 17.54 0.44 -6.29
C PRO A 493 16.41 -0.17 -5.46
N ALA A 494 15.64 -1.08 -6.06
CA ALA A 494 14.73 -1.92 -5.30
C ALA A 494 15.53 -3.00 -4.55
N THR A 495 15.10 -3.35 -3.33
CA THR A 495 15.73 -4.42 -2.55
C THR A 495 14.71 -5.47 -2.13
N VAL A 496 14.92 -6.73 -2.50
CA VAL A 496 14.14 -7.89 -2.03
C VAL A 496 15.04 -8.77 -1.19
N ARG A 497 14.74 -8.90 0.10
CA ARG A 497 15.65 -9.53 1.06
C ARG A 497 14.93 -10.44 2.05
N ALA A 498 15.57 -11.56 2.36
CA ALA A 498 15.24 -12.39 3.51
C ALA A 498 16.52 -12.76 4.27
N ASP A 499 16.52 -12.68 5.60
CA ASP A 499 17.71 -13.01 6.41
C ASP A 499 17.95 -14.54 6.53
N ASN A 500 16.95 -15.38 6.20
CA ASN A 500 17.10 -16.83 6.03
C ASN A 500 17.05 -17.23 4.55
N ALA A 501 15.90 -17.69 4.03
CA ALA A 501 15.76 -18.12 2.63
C ALA A 501 14.79 -17.19 1.86
N LEU A 502 15.08 -16.98 0.57
CA LEU A 502 14.27 -16.16 -0.33
C LEU A 502 13.86 -16.99 -1.55
N ALA A 503 12.56 -17.07 -1.82
CA ALA A 503 12.02 -17.78 -2.96
C ALA A 503 11.13 -16.87 -3.83
N LEU A 504 11.49 -16.72 -5.11
CA LEU A 504 10.68 -16.06 -6.14
C LEU A 504 10.16 -17.14 -7.10
N LYS A 505 8.84 -17.27 -7.21
CA LYS A 505 8.17 -18.26 -8.07
C LYS A 505 7.29 -17.54 -9.08
N SER A 506 7.60 -17.68 -10.36
CA SER A 506 6.88 -17.04 -11.44
C SER A 506 6.33 -18.07 -12.42
N ALA A 507 5.06 -17.96 -12.81
CA ALA A 507 4.54 -18.75 -13.93
C ALA A 507 5.10 -18.28 -15.30
N GLY A 508 5.64 -17.07 -15.35
CA GLY A 508 6.27 -16.46 -16.52
C GLY A 508 7.70 -16.05 -16.20
N ASP A 509 8.10 -14.86 -16.65
CA ASP A 509 9.48 -14.38 -16.49
C ASP A 509 9.75 -13.86 -15.06
N ILE A 510 11.03 -13.87 -14.68
CA ILE A 510 11.57 -13.13 -13.53
C ILE A 510 12.65 -12.17 -14.08
N SER A 511 12.48 -10.88 -13.89
CA SER A 511 13.44 -9.86 -14.31
C SER A 511 13.90 -9.03 -13.13
N ASP A 512 15.21 -8.93 -12.95
CA ASP A 512 15.90 -8.02 -12.02
C ASP A 512 16.69 -7.00 -12.85
N THR A 513 16.46 -5.71 -12.64
CA THR A 513 17.18 -4.62 -13.31
C THR A 513 17.64 -3.60 -12.28
N GLY A 514 18.96 -3.41 -12.14
CA GLY A 514 19.49 -2.35 -11.29
C GLY A 514 19.22 -2.52 -9.79
N SER A 515 18.88 -3.74 -9.35
CA SER A 515 18.30 -3.99 -8.03
C SER A 515 19.04 -5.11 -7.31
N LEU A 516 18.70 -5.31 -6.02
CA LEU A 516 19.31 -6.32 -5.16
C LEU A 516 18.28 -7.34 -4.70
N ILE A 517 18.50 -8.61 -5.05
CA ILE A 517 17.75 -9.76 -4.55
C ILE A 517 18.69 -10.61 -3.70
N GLN A 518 18.42 -10.69 -2.40
CA GLN A 518 19.35 -11.28 -1.42
C GLN A 518 18.68 -12.27 -0.46
N ALA A 519 19.29 -13.44 -0.31
CA ALA A 519 19.08 -14.34 0.83
C ALA A 519 20.27 -14.26 1.80
N GLY A 520 19.98 -14.27 3.09
CA GLY A 520 20.97 -14.27 4.15
C GLY A 520 21.54 -12.88 4.51
N VAL A 521 22.20 -12.84 5.67
CA VAL A 521 22.83 -11.64 6.24
C VAL A 521 24.27 -11.91 6.66
N VAL A 522 25.13 -10.93 6.43
CA VAL A 522 26.41 -10.82 7.14
C VAL A 522 26.16 -10.00 8.40
N GLN A 523 26.22 -10.65 9.55
CA GLN A 523 26.02 -9.98 10.84
C GLN A 523 27.20 -9.04 11.16
N PRO A 524 27.01 -8.07 12.07
CA PRO A 524 28.09 -7.15 12.49
C PRO A 524 29.32 -7.85 13.09
N ASP A 525 29.17 -9.07 13.61
CA ASP A 525 30.27 -9.89 14.13
C ASP A 525 31.01 -10.70 13.04
N GLY A 526 30.59 -10.54 11.78
CA GLY A 526 31.13 -11.26 10.62
C GLY A 526 30.54 -12.65 10.41
N SER A 527 29.63 -13.11 11.26
CA SER A 527 28.94 -14.39 11.05
C SER A 527 27.96 -14.30 9.88
N LEU A 528 27.81 -15.41 9.16
CA LEU A 528 26.89 -15.54 8.04
C LEU A 528 25.63 -16.25 8.55
N LEU A 529 24.48 -15.59 8.44
CA LEU A 529 23.17 -16.24 8.54
C LEU A 529 22.57 -16.34 7.14
N GLY A 530 21.70 -17.31 6.93
CA GLY A 530 20.99 -17.46 5.67
C GLY A 530 20.83 -18.89 5.23
N GLY A 531 19.98 -19.04 4.22
CA GLY A 531 19.80 -20.21 3.42
C GLY A 531 19.87 -19.82 1.94
N ASP A 532 19.07 -20.51 1.13
CA ASP A 532 19.17 -20.42 -0.31
C ASP A 532 18.36 -19.25 -0.88
N LEU A 533 18.87 -18.70 -1.98
CA LEU A 533 18.12 -17.86 -2.90
C LEU A 533 17.61 -18.75 -4.04
N MET A 534 16.29 -18.87 -4.18
CA MET A 534 15.65 -19.67 -5.22
C MET A 534 14.80 -18.80 -6.14
N LEU A 535 15.12 -18.81 -7.44
CA LEU A 535 14.28 -18.24 -8.50
C LEU A 535 13.78 -19.38 -9.39
N ASP A 536 12.48 -19.55 -9.49
CA ASP A 536 11.81 -20.56 -10.32
C ASP A 536 10.85 -19.88 -11.30
N ALA A 537 11.21 -19.88 -12.58
CA ALA A 537 10.49 -19.19 -13.64
C ALA A 537 9.92 -20.18 -14.68
N GLY A 538 8.61 -20.09 -14.92
CA GLY A 538 7.96 -20.73 -16.05
C GLY A 538 8.34 -20.13 -17.41
N GLY A 539 8.98 -18.95 -17.40
CA GLY A 539 9.62 -18.30 -18.54
C GLY A 539 11.13 -18.17 -18.34
N SER A 540 11.69 -17.01 -18.64
CA SER A 540 13.13 -16.70 -18.55
C SER A 540 13.47 -15.96 -17.24
N ILE A 541 14.72 -16.08 -16.79
CA ILE A 541 15.29 -15.27 -15.71
C ILE A 541 16.29 -14.29 -16.31
N THR A 542 16.09 -13.00 -16.10
CA THR A 542 17.02 -11.95 -16.54
C THR A 542 17.51 -11.16 -15.34
N ASN A 543 18.82 -11.11 -15.14
CA ASN A 543 19.49 -10.23 -14.19
C ASN A 543 20.33 -9.22 -14.98
N ARG A 544 20.05 -7.93 -14.83
CA ARG A 544 20.67 -6.89 -15.66
C ARG A 544 21.04 -5.66 -14.83
N SER A 545 22.17 -5.05 -15.14
CA SER A 545 22.52 -3.74 -14.59
C SER A 545 21.97 -2.62 -15.47
N ASP A 546 21.64 -1.49 -14.88
CA ASP A 546 21.39 -0.25 -15.61
C ASP A 546 22.63 0.67 -15.58
N ALA A 547 22.50 1.88 -16.12
CA ALA A 547 23.61 2.84 -16.22
C ALA A 547 24.14 3.32 -14.84
N THR A 548 23.36 3.15 -13.79
CA THR A 548 23.58 3.67 -12.44
C THR A 548 23.72 2.57 -11.39
N ASN A 549 22.88 1.52 -11.44
CA ASN A 549 22.84 0.48 -10.44
C ASN A 549 23.20 -0.90 -11.01
N LEU A 550 23.78 -1.75 -10.16
CA LEU A 550 24.07 -3.14 -10.50
C LEU A 550 22.85 -4.01 -10.24
N GLY A 551 22.55 -4.93 -11.16
CA GLY A 551 21.68 -6.07 -10.88
C GLY A 551 22.45 -7.14 -10.09
N ILE A 552 21.95 -7.52 -8.91
CA ILE A 552 22.64 -8.43 -8.00
C ILE A 552 21.70 -9.49 -7.45
N LEU A 553 22.01 -10.75 -7.75
CA LEU A 553 21.46 -11.91 -7.06
C LEU A 553 22.51 -12.45 -6.09
N PHE A 554 22.20 -12.52 -4.79
CA PHE A 554 23.16 -12.91 -3.77
C PHE A 554 22.61 -13.87 -2.71
N SER A 555 23.37 -14.92 -2.38
CA SER A 555 23.16 -15.70 -1.14
C SER A 555 24.38 -15.60 -0.22
N ALA A 556 24.16 -15.11 1.01
CA ALA A 556 25.22 -14.84 1.98
C ALA A 556 25.78 -16.10 2.65
N ASN A 557 25.01 -17.18 2.77
CA ASN A 557 25.48 -18.44 3.39
C ASN A 557 25.08 -19.68 2.59
N GLY A 558 23.92 -19.65 1.93
CA GLY A 558 23.44 -20.75 1.11
C GLY A 558 23.88 -20.66 -0.34
N GLN A 559 23.06 -21.28 -1.17
CA GLN A 559 23.24 -21.37 -2.61
C GLN A 559 22.33 -20.40 -3.36
N VAL A 560 22.70 -20.09 -4.60
CA VAL A 560 21.83 -19.42 -5.55
C VAL A 560 21.35 -20.45 -6.59
N LEU A 561 20.04 -20.73 -6.59
CA LEU A 561 19.39 -21.71 -7.45
C LEU A 561 18.44 -20.99 -8.42
N LEU A 562 18.76 -21.01 -9.70
CA LEU A 562 17.92 -20.44 -10.76
C LEU A 562 17.42 -21.58 -11.65
N THR A 563 16.11 -21.71 -11.78
CA THR A 563 15.45 -22.64 -12.71
C THR A 563 14.56 -21.86 -13.66
N ALA A 564 14.76 -22.04 -14.96
CA ALA A 564 13.99 -21.35 -16.00
C ALA A 564 13.57 -22.33 -17.10
N GLN A 565 12.32 -22.25 -17.55
CA GLN A 565 11.88 -22.96 -18.75
C GLN A 565 12.27 -22.21 -20.05
N GLY A 566 12.60 -20.93 -19.94
CA GLY A 566 13.24 -20.12 -20.97
C GLY A 566 14.73 -20.00 -20.72
N ASP A 567 15.27 -18.81 -20.99
CA ASP A 567 16.69 -18.51 -20.87
C ASP A 567 17.06 -18.03 -19.45
N ILE A 568 18.32 -18.16 -19.07
CA ILE A 568 18.90 -17.45 -17.92
C ILE A 568 19.95 -16.48 -18.46
N THR A 569 19.71 -15.18 -18.31
CA THR A 569 20.61 -14.13 -18.80
C THR A 569 21.12 -13.30 -17.63
N ASN A 570 22.44 -13.22 -17.49
CA ASN A 570 23.16 -12.32 -16.60
C ASN A 570 23.91 -11.31 -17.48
N ASP A 571 23.39 -10.09 -17.56
CA ASP A 571 23.81 -9.05 -18.48
C ASP A 571 24.40 -7.85 -17.73
N ASN A 572 25.72 -7.69 -17.83
CA ASN A 572 26.50 -6.72 -17.03
C ASN A 572 26.22 -6.80 -15.51
N ALA A 573 25.71 -7.93 -15.02
CA ALA A 573 25.16 -8.09 -13.68
C ALA A 573 25.88 -9.17 -12.87
N ARG A 574 25.48 -9.37 -11.61
CA ARG A 574 26.19 -10.26 -10.68
C ARG A 574 25.27 -11.34 -10.10
N ILE A 575 25.73 -12.59 -10.18
CA ILE A 575 25.16 -13.74 -9.48
C ILE A 575 26.24 -14.28 -8.55
N LEU A 576 26.02 -14.15 -7.25
CA LEU A 576 27.03 -14.38 -6.22
C LEU A 576 26.50 -15.33 -5.15
N ALA A 577 27.32 -16.27 -4.70
CA ALA A 577 26.96 -17.14 -3.59
C ALA A 577 28.19 -17.49 -2.74
N ASN A 578 27.98 -17.70 -1.45
CA ASN A 578 29.02 -18.30 -0.61
C ASN A 578 28.98 -19.83 -0.64
N GLY A 579 27.79 -20.46 -0.67
CA GLY A 579 27.61 -21.91 -0.59
C GLY A 579 27.54 -22.67 -1.93
N GLY A 580 27.34 -21.99 -3.06
CA GLY A 580 27.30 -22.60 -4.40
C GLY A 580 26.30 -21.93 -5.36
N ILE A 581 26.44 -22.18 -6.66
CA ILE A 581 25.52 -21.66 -7.70
C ILE A 581 25.03 -22.82 -8.58
N SER A 582 23.73 -22.86 -8.84
CA SER A 582 23.10 -23.79 -9.78
C SER A 582 22.18 -23.03 -10.72
N LEU A 583 22.52 -23.03 -12.02
CA LEU A 583 21.74 -22.44 -13.10
C LEU A 583 21.19 -23.56 -13.99
N ALA A 584 19.87 -23.69 -14.09
CA ALA A 584 19.21 -24.69 -14.92
C ALA A 584 18.17 -24.05 -15.85
N ALA A 585 18.55 -23.87 -17.12
CA ALA A 585 17.68 -23.34 -18.17
C ALA A 585 17.27 -24.44 -19.15
N GLN A 586 16.00 -24.46 -19.57
CA GLN A 586 15.60 -25.19 -20.78
C GLN A 586 15.88 -24.40 -22.06
N GLY A 587 16.10 -23.10 -21.97
CA GLY A 587 16.66 -22.25 -23.01
C GLY A 587 18.19 -22.16 -22.89
N ASP A 588 18.74 -21.00 -23.23
CA ASP A 588 20.17 -20.70 -23.19
C ASP A 588 20.58 -20.08 -21.84
N VAL A 589 21.85 -20.24 -21.46
CA VAL A 589 22.44 -19.53 -20.32
C VAL A 589 23.50 -18.57 -20.84
N ASN A 590 23.27 -17.27 -20.61
CA ASN A 590 24.10 -16.19 -21.13
C ASN A 590 24.70 -15.39 -19.97
N ASN A 591 26.02 -15.35 -19.88
CA ASN A 591 26.77 -14.44 -19.02
C ASN A 591 27.53 -13.46 -19.92
N VAL A 592 26.95 -12.28 -20.14
CA VAL A 592 27.34 -11.39 -21.25
C VAL A 592 27.52 -9.95 -20.79
N ILE A 593 28.34 -9.22 -21.53
CA ILE A 593 28.47 -7.77 -21.38
C ILE A 593 28.05 -7.06 -22.67
N ASP A 594 27.50 -5.87 -22.51
CA ASP A 594 27.13 -4.97 -23.58
C ASP A 594 28.35 -4.47 -24.36
N HIS A 595 28.35 -4.79 -25.65
CA HIS A 595 29.40 -4.43 -26.59
C HIS A 595 28.80 -3.84 -27.86
N SER A 596 29.22 -2.63 -28.21
CA SER A 596 28.92 -2.04 -29.52
C SER A 596 30.06 -2.35 -30.48
N GLY A 597 29.73 -3.00 -31.61
CA GLY A 597 30.74 -3.41 -32.59
C GLY A 597 31.39 -2.23 -33.31
N GLY A 598 32.69 -2.32 -33.54
CA GLY A 598 33.46 -1.31 -34.26
C GLY A 598 33.24 -1.33 -35.78
N VAL A 599 33.80 -0.33 -36.47
CA VAL A 599 33.76 -0.23 -37.93
C VAL A 599 34.38 -1.48 -38.58
N ASN A 600 33.61 -2.18 -39.42
CA ASN A 600 33.95 -3.47 -40.04
C ASN A 600 34.20 -4.63 -39.04
N GLY A 601 33.63 -4.59 -37.83
CA GLY A 601 33.57 -5.73 -36.92
C GLY A 601 34.94 -6.25 -36.45
N GLY A 602 35.89 -5.35 -36.17
CA GLY A 602 37.24 -5.72 -35.75
C GLY A 602 38.15 -6.23 -36.87
N THR A 603 37.73 -6.12 -38.14
CA THR A 603 38.60 -6.48 -39.28
C THR A 603 39.55 -5.34 -39.66
N PRO A 604 40.84 -5.62 -39.93
CA PRO A 604 41.78 -4.60 -40.38
C PRO A 604 41.44 -4.04 -41.75
N VAL A 605 41.36 -2.72 -41.84
CA VAL A 605 41.18 -1.98 -43.10
C VAL A 605 42.49 -1.27 -43.44
N ALA A 606 43.15 -1.74 -44.50
CA ALA A 606 44.32 -1.06 -45.04
C ALA A 606 43.91 0.05 -46.02
N TYR A 607 44.65 1.15 -46.02
CA TYR A 607 44.48 2.26 -46.96
C TYR A 607 45.84 2.72 -47.51
N SER A 608 45.81 3.30 -48.71
CA SER A 608 46.95 3.95 -49.34
C SER A 608 46.45 5.13 -50.15
N ASP A 609 46.89 6.33 -49.80
CA ASP A 609 46.53 7.59 -50.43
C ASP A 609 47.77 8.24 -51.06
N GLU A 610 47.60 8.77 -52.28
CA GLU A 610 48.61 9.57 -52.96
C GLU A 610 48.20 11.05 -52.95
N GLY A 611 49.06 11.90 -52.39
CA GLY A 611 48.84 13.35 -52.27
C GLY A 611 49.64 14.18 -53.28
N GLY A 612 49.50 15.51 -53.19
CA GLY A 612 50.20 16.45 -54.06
C GLY A 612 51.74 16.34 -53.96
N GLY A 613 52.41 16.31 -55.11
CA GLY A 613 53.87 16.21 -55.21
C GLY A 613 54.57 17.55 -55.47
N PHE A 614 55.88 17.60 -55.17
CA PHE A 614 56.77 18.69 -55.56
C PHE A 614 58.01 18.09 -56.25
N LEU A 615 58.29 18.55 -57.47
CA LEU A 615 59.32 17.99 -58.37
C LEU A 615 59.14 16.47 -58.60
N PHE A 616 60.07 15.63 -58.13
CA PHE A 616 60.07 14.17 -58.28
C PHE A 616 59.58 13.42 -57.02
N PHE A 617 59.16 14.14 -55.96
CA PHE A 617 58.69 13.53 -54.71
C PHE A 617 57.17 13.57 -54.64
N GLN A 618 56.55 12.39 -54.51
CA GLN A 618 55.12 12.24 -54.24
C GLN A 618 54.92 11.99 -52.74
N HIS A 619 53.89 12.61 -52.18
CA HIS A 619 53.50 12.34 -50.80
C HIS A 619 52.64 11.07 -50.79
N GLN A 620 53.16 9.99 -50.22
CA GLN A 620 52.41 8.73 -50.07
C GLN A 620 52.10 8.52 -48.58
N SER A 621 50.82 8.30 -48.27
CA SER A 621 50.37 7.90 -46.95
C SER A 621 49.77 6.52 -47.04
N SER A 622 50.25 5.58 -46.25
CA SER A 622 49.69 4.23 -46.18
C SER A 622 49.53 3.81 -44.74
N GLY A 623 48.50 3.04 -44.45
CA GLY A 623 48.21 2.65 -43.09
C GLY A 623 47.19 1.53 -43.00
N PHE A 624 46.85 1.16 -41.77
CA PHE A 624 45.70 0.32 -41.51
C PHE A 624 45.03 0.72 -40.19
N ASN A 625 43.73 0.50 -40.12
CA ASN A 625 42.91 0.74 -38.95
C ASN A 625 42.14 -0.53 -38.59
N VAL A 626 42.04 -0.81 -37.30
CA VAL A 626 41.20 -1.87 -36.72
C VAL A 626 40.35 -1.21 -35.66
N ASP A 627 39.05 -1.49 -35.67
CA ASP A 627 38.12 -1.01 -34.68
C ASP A 627 37.34 -2.18 -34.09
N TYR A 628 37.67 -2.53 -32.85
CA TYR A 628 36.95 -3.55 -32.11
C TYR A 628 35.65 -3.00 -31.52
N GLY A 629 35.42 -1.68 -31.50
CA GLY A 629 34.22 -1.07 -30.94
C GLY A 629 34.40 -0.69 -29.47
N THR A 630 33.30 -0.58 -28.73
CA THR A 630 33.30 -0.11 -27.34
C THR A 630 32.51 -1.02 -26.41
N VAL A 631 33.01 -1.23 -25.20
CA VAL A 631 32.23 -1.79 -24.08
C VAL A 631 31.50 -0.63 -23.40
N ASN A 632 30.19 -0.73 -23.25
CA ASN A 632 29.36 0.39 -22.76
C ASN A 632 29.61 0.67 -21.27
N ALA A 633 29.78 -0.38 -20.47
CA ALA A 633 29.99 -0.30 -19.03
C ALA A 633 31.19 -1.18 -18.59
N PRO A 634 32.43 -0.73 -18.80
CA PRO A 634 33.62 -1.55 -18.56
C PRO A 634 33.84 -1.92 -17.08
N ASP A 635 33.25 -1.16 -16.15
CA ASP A 635 33.31 -1.41 -14.70
C ASP A 635 32.19 -2.35 -14.20
N GLN A 636 31.23 -2.69 -15.06
CA GLN A 636 30.08 -3.55 -14.75
C GLN A 636 30.16 -4.85 -15.56
N LEU A 637 31.25 -5.61 -15.43
CA LEU A 637 31.31 -6.91 -16.11
C LEU A 637 30.28 -7.88 -15.50
N ALA A 638 29.87 -8.86 -16.29
CA ALA A 638 28.98 -9.92 -15.83
C ALA A 638 29.74 -10.97 -15.01
N TYR A 639 29.30 -11.23 -13.78
CA TYR A 639 29.97 -12.14 -12.85
C TYR A 639 29.02 -13.25 -12.37
N ILE A 640 29.50 -14.48 -12.41
CA ILE A 640 28.91 -15.64 -11.74
C ILE A 640 29.99 -16.22 -10.84
N ALA A 641 29.88 -16.03 -9.52
CA ALA A 641 30.95 -16.40 -8.60
C ALA A 641 30.47 -17.09 -7.32
N SER A 642 31.12 -18.21 -6.98
CA SER A 642 30.95 -18.94 -5.72
C SER A 642 32.24 -18.96 -4.91
N SER A 643 32.17 -18.67 -3.61
CA SER A 643 33.35 -18.64 -2.74
C SER A 643 33.77 -20.01 -2.20
N ALA A 644 32.82 -20.83 -1.74
CA ALA A 644 33.10 -22.14 -1.13
C ALA A 644 32.49 -23.32 -1.89
N GLY A 645 31.36 -23.13 -2.56
CA GLY A 645 30.65 -24.21 -3.28
C GLY A 645 30.95 -24.29 -4.78
N PRO A 646 30.43 -25.33 -5.46
CA PRO A 646 30.56 -25.48 -6.89
C PRO A 646 29.69 -24.48 -7.67
N VAL A 647 30.03 -24.29 -8.94
CA VAL A 647 29.19 -23.61 -9.94
C VAL A 647 28.73 -24.63 -10.97
N ALA A 648 27.42 -24.90 -11.00
CA ALA A 648 26.79 -25.80 -11.97
C ALA A 648 25.89 -25.01 -12.94
N ILE A 649 26.10 -25.21 -14.24
CA ILE A 649 25.35 -24.51 -15.30
C ILE A 649 24.83 -25.53 -16.30
N THR A 650 23.52 -25.55 -16.53
CA THR A 650 22.86 -26.40 -17.53
C THR A 650 21.97 -25.56 -18.44
N GLY A 651 22.14 -25.71 -19.76
CA GLY A 651 21.37 -24.99 -20.76
C GLY A 651 21.35 -25.69 -22.12
N ARG A 652 20.57 -25.16 -23.07
CA ARG A 652 20.68 -25.52 -24.49
C ARG A 652 22.03 -25.06 -25.03
N ASN A 653 22.29 -23.75 -25.02
CA ASN A 653 23.62 -23.19 -25.20
C ASN A 653 24.09 -22.55 -23.90
N VAL A 654 25.40 -22.57 -23.66
CA VAL A 654 26.02 -21.84 -22.55
C VAL A 654 27.06 -20.88 -23.11
N THR A 655 26.83 -19.59 -22.93
CA THR A 655 27.67 -18.52 -23.47
C THR A 655 28.22 -17.66 -22.34
N ASN A 656 29.54 -17.58 -22.23
CA ASN A 656 30.24 -16.58 -21.43
C ASN A 656 30.96 -15.62 -22.37
N SER A 657 30.45 -14.40 -22.56
CA SER A 657 31.02 -13.41 -23.49
C SER A 657 31.38 -12.13 -22.75
N GLY A 658 32.67 -11.93 -22.50
CA GLY A 658 33.18 -10.81 -21.72
C GLY A 658 32.81 -10.82 -20.23
N GLY A 659 32.14 -11.89 -19.77
CA GLY A 659 31.87 -12.17 -18.37
C GLY A 659 32.94 -13.04 -17.70
N MET A 660 32.78 -13.23 -16.38
CA MET A 660 33.59 -14.08 -15.54
C MET A 660 32.74 -15.14 -14.84
N ILE A 661 33.21 -16.38 -14.85
CA ILE A 661 32.64 -17.49 -14.08
C ILE A 661 33.72 -18.03 -13.14
N GLU A 662 33.44 -18.08 -11.84
CA GLU A 662 34.42 -18.48 -10.83
C GLU A 662 33.82 -19.38 -9.74
N ALA A 663 34.50 -20.48 -9.43
CA ALA A 663 34.30 -21.23 -8.19
C ALA A 663 35.60 -21.26 -7.40
N SER A 664 35.79 -20.38 -6.41
CA SER A 664 37.11 -20.15 -5.81
C SER A 664 37.68 -21.37 -5.07
N ASN A 665 36.82 -22.18 -4.42
CA ASN A 665 37.21 -23.44 -3.75
C ASN A 665 36.38 -24.66 -4.20
N GLY A 666 35.69 -24.54 -5.33
CA GLY A 666 34.75 -25.56 -5.81
C GLY A 666 34.97 -25.92 -7.27
N ASP A 667 34.21 -26.91 -7.71
CA ASP A 667 34.23 -27.38 -9.10
C ASP A 667 33.36 -26.48 -9.98
N VAL A 668 33.68 -26.43 -11.27
CA VAL A 668 32.82 -25.83 -12.29
C VAL A 668 32.31 -26.92 -13.22
N ASN A 669 30.99 -27.11 -13.27
CA ASN A 669 30.33 -28.10 -14.12
C ASN A 669 29.37 -27.42 -15.10
N ILE A 670 29.71 -27.45 -16.38
CA ILE A 670 28.92 -26.84 -17.45
C ILE A 670 28.38 -27.93 -18.37
N ILE A 671 27.07 -27.96 -18.56
CA ILE A 671 26.36 -28.88 -19.44
C ILE A 671 25.54 -28.07 -20.45
N ALA A 672 26.08 -27.94 -21.66
CA ALA A 672 25.37 -27.41 -22.82
C ALA A 672 24.83 -28.57 -23.65
N ARG A 673 23.53 -28.57 -23.97
CA ARG A 673 22.95 -29.60 -24.84
C ARG A 673 23.44 -29.46 -26.28
N ASP A 674 23.66 -28.24 -26.75
CA ASP A 674 24.12 -27.92 -28.10
C ASP A 674 25.55 -27.41 -28.05
N ALA A 675 25.77 -26.12 -27.81
CA ALA A 675 27.10 -25.51 -27.87
C ALA A 675 27.50 -24.77 -26.59
N PHE A 676 28.78 -24.87 -26.26
CA PHE A 676 29.44 -24.06 -25.24
C PHE A 676 30.36 -23.02 -25.91
N THR A 677 30.23 -21.75 -25.52
CA THR A 677 31.08 -20.66 -26.00
C THR A 677 31.62 -19.85 -24.82
N ASN A 678 32.94 -19.76 -24.71
CA ASN A 678 33.64 -18.80 -23.86
C ASN A 678 34.38 -17.80 -24.75
N ALA A 679 34.16 -16.51 -24.57
CA ALA A 679 34.77 -15.48 -25.40
C ALA A 679 35.19 -14.26 -24.58
N ALA A 680 36.38 -13.74 -24.85
CA ALA A 680 36.75 -12.40 -24.39
C ALA A 680 36.21 -11.37 -25.38
N VAL A 681 35.66 -10.26 -24.87
CA VAL A 681 35.17 -9.15 -25.68
C VAL A 681 36.29 -8.14 -25.83
N PHE A 682 36.71 -7.87 -27.06
CA PHE A 682 37.74 -6.87 -27.35
C PHE A 682 37.07 -5.52 -27.63
N ALA A 683 37.64 -4.44 -27.11
CA ALA A 683 37.23 -3.08 -27.45
C ALA A 683 38.44 -2.17 -27.63
N GLY A 684 38.22 -1.01 -28.25
CA GLY A 684 39.26 -0.06 -28.62
C GLY A 684 39.69 -0.17 -30.08
N GLN A 685 40.63 0.69 -30.45
CA GLN A 685 41.08 0.86 -31.82
C GLN A 685 42.58 0.71 -31.92
N ALA A 686 43.05 0.15 -33.03
CA ALA A 686 44.45 0.13 -33.40
C ALA A 686 44.63 0.82 -34.75
N SER A 687 45.56 1.76 -34.84
CA SER A 687 45.90 2.42 -36.09
C SER A 687 47.40 2.45 -36.31
N TYR A 688 47.81 2.30 -37.55
CA TYR A 688 49.17 2.56 -37.99
C TYR A 688 49.11 3.41 -39.25
N SER A 689 49.88 4.49 -39.27
CA SER A 689 50.04 5.32 -40.46
C SER A 689 51.51 5.59 -40.72
N GLN A 690 51.91 5.53 -41.98
CA GLN A 690 53.22 5.88 -42.46
C GLN A 690 53.06 6.88 -43.60
N SER A 691 53.56 8.09 -43.39
CA SER A 691 53.58 9.15 -44.39
C SER A 691 55.01 9.39 -44.87
N CYS A 692 55.23 9.27 -46.18
CA CYS A 692 56.53 9.44 -46.82
C CYS A 692 56.48 10.58 -47.84
N PHE A 693 57.37 11.56 -47.68
CA PHE A 693 57.58 12.63 -48.66
C PHE A 693 59.05 12.71 -49.10
N ILE A 694 59.93 13.16 -48.21
CA ILE A 694 61.40 13.04 -48.34
C ILE A 694 61.95 12.16 -47.21
N LEU A 695 61.35 12.30 -46.02
CA LEU A 695 61.55 11.45 -44.86
C LEU A 695 60.22 10.78 -44.52
N CYS A 696 60.26 9.53 -44.11
CA CYS A 696 59.08 8.80 -43.66
C CYS A 696 58.86 9.06 -42.17
N HIS A 697 57.60 9.31 -41.83
CA HIS A 697 57.12 9.46 -40.46
C HIS A 697 56.09 8.38 -40.20
N GLY A 698 56.37 7.52 -39.24
CA GLY A 698 55.41 6.53 -38.74
C GLY A 698 54.74 7.02 -37.46
N SER A 699 53.45 6.73 -37.33
CA SER A 699 52.71 6.81 -36.07
C SER A 699 51.89 5.54 -35.87
N ALA A 700 51.88 5.01 -34.65
CA ALA A 700 51.05 3.88 -34.25
C ALA A 700 50.24 4.26 -33.02
N SER A 701 49.00 3.80 -32.92
CA SER A 701 48.22 3.85 -31.69
C SER A 701 47.50 2.53 -31.49
N SER A 702 47.37 2.11 -30.23
CA SER A 702 46.49 1.01 -29.86
C SER A 702 45.87 1.29 -28.50
N SER A 703 44.55 1.21 -28.45
CA SER A 703 43.75 1.17 -27.22
C SER A 703 43.05 -0.17 -27.05
N VAL A 704 43.46 -1.21 -27.79
CA VAL A 704 42.79 -2.52 -27.80
C VAL A 704 42.96 -3.22 -26.45
N THR A 705 41.85 -3.49 -25.78
CA THR A 705 41.80 -4.17 -24.48
C THR A 705 40.79 -5.34 -24.52
N PRO A 706 41.18 -6.53 -24.04
CA PRO A 706 40.24 -7.62 -23.81
C PRO A 706 39.50 -7.43 -22.48
N TYR A 707 38.20 -7.69 -22.48
CA TYR A 707 37.34 -7.71 -21.31
C TYR A 707 36.79 -9.12 -21.11
N GLY A 708 36.91 -9.61 -19.86
CA GLY A 708 36.39 -10.90 -19.40
C GLY A 708 36.74 -12.11 -20.28
N GLY A 709 35.79 -13.03 -20.41
CA GLY A 709 36.00 -14.32 -21.08
C GLY A 709 36.79 -15.32 -20.22
N SER A 710 36.71 -15.19 -18.90
CA SER A 710 37.45 -16.03 -17.96
C SER A 710 36.53 -17.00 -17.24
N ILE A 711 36.94 -18.27 -17.18
CA ILE A 711 36.30 -19.31 -16.37
C ILE A 711 37.36 -19.94 -15.48
N MET A 712 37.14 -19.96 -14.17
CA MET A 712 38.07 -20.51 -13.19
C MET A 712 37.40 -21.47 -12.22
N ALA A 713 37.98 -22.66 -12.06
CA ALA A 713 37.63 -23.62 -11.02
C ALA A 713 38.79 -23.78 -10.03
N GLY A 714 38.52 -23.63 -8.74
CA GLY A 714 39.44 -23.96 -7.66
C GLY A 714 39.60 -25.47 -7.44
N GLY A 715 38.62 -26.26 -7.89
CA GLY A 715 38.69 -27.72 -8.01
C GLY A 715 38.77 -28.18 -9.46
N ASP A 716 38.00 -29.22 -9.79
CA ASP A 716 37.93 -29.79 -11.14
C ASP A 716 36.96 -28.98 -12.01
N MET A 717 37.16 -29.05 -13.33
CA MET A 717 36.25 -28.46 -14.31
C MET A 717 35.77 -29.48 -15.31
N THR A 718 34.45 -29.53 -15.52
CA THR A 718 33.82 -30.35 -16.56
C THR A 718 33.01 -29.45 -17.49
N ILE A 719 33.27 -29.56 -18.79
CA ILE A 719 32.51 -28.89 -19.84
C ILE A 719 31.98 -29.97 -20.77
N LYS A 720 30.65 -30.11 -20.84
CA LYS A 720 29.97 -31.03 -21.75
C LYS A 720 29.16 -30.25 -22.77
N ALA A 721 29.39 -30.50 -24.05
CA ALA A 721 28.66 -29.88 -25.16
C ALA A 721 28.27 -30.91 -26.22
N GLY A 722 27.02 -30.88 -26.70
CA GLY A 722 26.54 -31.86 -27.68
C GLY A 722 27.09 -31.67 -29.10
N THR A 723 27.54 -30.47 -29.46
CA THR A 723 28.05 -30.13 -30.79
C THR A 723 29.49 -29.62 -30.74
N SER A 724 29.73 -28.51 -30.04
CA SER A 724 31.05 -27.90 -29.94
C SER A 724 31.30 -27.16 -28.63
N ALA A 725 32.55 -27.17 -28.19
CA ALA A 725 33.05 -26.34 -27.09
C ALA A 725 34.10 -25.35 -27.63
N ALA A 726 33.76 -24.07 -27.70
CA ALA A 726 34.64 -23.03 -28.24
C ALA A 726 35.14 -22.09 -27.15
N ASN A 727 36.45 -21.83 -27.12
CA ASN A 727 37.06 -20.74 -26.37
C ASN A 727 37.76 -19.77 -27.34
N ILE A 728 37.29 -18.52 -27.38
CA ILE A 728 37.66 -17.50 -28.37
C ILE A 728 38.23 -16.29 -27.64
N GLY A 729 39.56 -16.19 -27.57
CA GLY A 729 40.25 -15.09 -26.88
C GLY A 729 40.10 -15.08 -25.35
N GLY A 730 39.28 -15.98 -24.80
CA GLY A 730 39.09 -16.16 -23.36
C GLY A 730 40.09 -17.13 -22.72
N ASN A 731 39.95 -17.35 -21.42
CA ASN A 731 40.77 -18.26 -20.63
C ASN A 731 39.88 -19.22 -19.81
N VAL A 732 40.12 -20.51 -19.95
CA VAL A 732 39.45 -21.57 -19.17
C VAL A 732 40.52 -22.27 -18.34
N TYR A 733 40.44 -22.15 -17.01
CA TYR A 733 41.46 -22.65 -16.08
C TYR A 733 40.85 -23.48 -14.95
N ALA A 734 41.42 -24.65 -14.69
CA ALA A 734 41.10 -25.48 -13.53
C ALA A 734 42.35 -25.72 -12.67
N HIS A 735 42.24 -25.58 -11.35
CA HIS A 735 43.32 -25.95 -10.44
C HIS A 735 43.43 -27.49 -10.28
N GLY A 736 42.32 -28.21 -10.48
CA GLY A 736 42.27 -29.67 -10.57
C GLY A 736 42.43 -30.16 -12.01
N ASP A 737 41.64 -31.18 -12.38
CA ASP A 737 41.55 -31.72 -13.73
C ASP A 737 40.53 -30.93 -14.58
N LEU A 738 40.77 -30.86 -15.89
CA LEU A 738 39.84 -30.27 -16.86
C LEU A 738 39.37 -31.33 -17.86
N THR A 739 38.06 -31.60 -17.88
CA THR A 739 37.44 -32.50 -18.85
C THR A 739 36.55 -31.72 -19.81
N VAL A 740 36.86 -31.79 -21.09
CA VAL A 740 36.02 -31.23 -22.18
C VAL A 740 35.43 -32.39 -22.98
N ASP A 741 34.14 -32.62 -22.79
CA ASP A 741 33.34 -33.62 -23.48
C ASP A 741 32.51 -32.98 -24.59
N ALA A 742 33.08 -32.89 -25.80
CA ALA A 742 32.41 -32.34 -26.97
C ALA A 742 32.94 -33.01 -28.26
N PRO A 743 32.11 -33.19 -29.31
CA PRO A 743 32.58 -33.70 -30.60
C PRO A 743 33.71 -32.87 -31.18
N LEU A 744 33.64 -31.55 -31.02
CA LEU A 744 34.64 -30.61 -31.53
C LEU A 744 34.96 -29.52 -30.51
N THR A 745 36.24 -29.36 -30.18
CA THR A 745 36.75 -28.34 -29.26
C THR A 745 37.57 -27.31 -30.02
N TYR A 746 37.29 -26.02 -29.86
CA TYR A 746 38.02 -24.92 -30.53
C TYR A 746 38.78 -24.07 -29.52
N ALA A 747 40.10 -24.03 -29.65
CA ALA A 747 41.00 -23.15 -28.90
C ALA A 747 41.50 -22.03 -29.82
N THR A 748 40.78 -20.89 -29.85
CA THR A 748 41.00 -19.81 -30.82
C THR A 748 41.53 -18.56 -30.14
N GLY A 749 42.71 -18.08 -30.55
CA GLY A 749 43.25 -16.80 -30.11
C GLY A 749 42.68 -15.66 -30.94
N VAL A 750 42.42 -14.51 -30.31
CA VAL A 750 42.01 -13.28 -31.00
C VAL A 750 43.21 -12.36 -31.13
N THR A 751 43.40 -11.78 -32.31
CA THR A 751 44.55 -10.90 -32.56
C THR A 751 44.38 -9.57 -31.81
N GLY A 752 45.24 -9.28 -30.85
CA GLY A 752 45.38 -7.96 -30.21
C GLY A 752 46.56 -7.16 -30.80
N TYR A 753 46.60 -5.86 -30.51
CA TYR A 753 47.61 -4.94 -31.04
C TYR A 753 48.33 -4.17 -29.94
N LEU A 754 49.66 -4.10 -30.00
CA LEU A 754 50.50 -3.27 -29.14
C LEU A 754 51.26 -2.24 -29.97
N SER A 755 51.09 -0.95 -29.67
CA SER A 755 51.79 0.14 -30.36
C SER A 755 53.08 0.53 -29.65
N ILE A 756 54.14 0.74 -30.41
CA ILE A 756 55.42 1.29 -29.97
C ILE A 756 55.71 2.52 -30.81
N ASN A 757 55.74 3.70 -30.19
CA ASN A 757 56.23 4.93 -30.81
C ASN A 757 57.58 5.31 -30.21
N GLN A 758 58.51 5.75 -31.03
CA GLN A 758 59.77 6.32 -30.55
C GLN A 758 60.00 7.71 -31.14
N ASP A 759 59.67 8.70 -30.30
CA ASP A 759 59.75 10.11 -30.65
C ASP A 759 61.06 10.77 -30.20
N ARG A 760 62.02 9.99 -29.68
CA ARG A 760 63.31 10.48 -29.17
C ARG A 760 64.46 9.60 -29.64
N GLY A 761 65.59 10.22 -30.00
CA GLY A 761 66.81 9.56 -30.45
C GLY A 761 67.45 10.24 -31.67
N PHE A 762 68.65 9.79 -32.05
CA PHE A 762 69.44 10.39 -33.14
C PHE A 762 68.73 10.33 -34.51
N LYS A 763 67.83 9.36 -34.73
CA LYS A 763 66.96 9.28 -35.93
C LYS A 763 65.78 10.26 -35.92
N ALA A 764 65.17 10.48 -34.75
CA ALA A 764 64.12 11.50 -34.58
C ALA A 764 64.69 12.92 -34.74
N PHE A 765 65.97 13.12 -34.39
CA PHE A 765 66.71 14.37 -34.60
C PHE A 765 66.88 14.76 -36.07
N PHE A 766 66.94 13.79 -37.01
CA PHE A 766 66.99 14.04 -38.45
C PHE A 766 65.62 14.06 -39.14
N GLY A 767 64.51 14.17 -38.38
CA GLY A 767 63.16 14.27 -38.93
C GLY A 767 62.57 12.96 -39.42
N SER A 768 62.96 11.82 -38.83
CA SER A 768 62.33 10.52 -39.08
C SER A 768 61.79 9.92 -37.77
N THR A 769 60.48 9.88 -37.61
CA THR A 769 59.83 9.20 -36.48
C THR A 769 59.52 7.75 -36.88
N TRP A 770 59.82 6.82 -35.99
CA TRP A 770 59.53 5.41 -36.21
C TRP A 770 58.45 4.93 -35.24
N ALA A 771 57.51 4.19 -35.79
CA ALA A 771 56.44 3.55 -35.04
C ALA A 771 56.28 2.12 -35.54
N GLN A 772 55.87 1.23 -34.64
CA GLN A 772 55.64 -0.18 -34.92
C GLN A 772 54.37 -0.61 -34.21
N LEU A 773 53.49 -1.32 -34.93
CA LEU A 773 52.34 -1.99 -34.35
C LEU A 773 52.65 -3.50 -34.36
N ILE A 774 52.47 -4.18 -33.22
CA ILE A 774 52.71 -5.63 -33.07
C ILE A 774 51.37 -6.32 -32.92
N ALA A 775 51.06 -7.23 -33.84
CA ALA A 775 49.91 -8.13 -33.73
C ALA A 775 50.30 -9.37 -32.92
N MET A 776 49.47 -9.76 -31.97
CA MET A 776 49.67 -10.98 -31.18
C MET A 776 48.36 -11.70 -30.92
N ASP A 777 48.38 -13.03 -30.93
CA ASP A 777 47.22 -13.82 -30.53
C ASP A 777 47.06 -13.77 -29.00
N ILE A 778 45.87 -13.40 -28.53
CA ILE A 778 45.52 -13.28 -27.12
C ILE A 778 44.45 -14.33 -26.81
N GLY A 779 44.65 -15.08 -25.73
CA GLY A 779 43.68 -16.03 -25.17
C GLY A 779 43.43 -17.28 -26.02
N GLY A 780 42.24 -17.86 -25.87
CA GLY A 780 41.88 -19.17 -26.46
C GLY A 780 42.51 -20.36 -25.72
N GLY A 781 42.76 -20.21 -24.41
CA GLY A 781 43.45 -21.19 -23.58
C GLY A 781 42.50 -22.16 -22.87
N PHE A 782 42.76 -23.47 -22.96
CA PHE A 782 42.22 -24.47 -22.03
C PHE A 782 43.37 -25.01 -21.16
N THR A 783 43.36 -24.68 -19.87
CA THR A 783 44.44 -25.03 -18.95
C THR A 783 44.00 -25.72 -17.68
N ALA A 784 44.85 -26.62 -17.19
CA ALA A 784 44.70 -27.25 -15.90
C ALA A 784 46.07 -27.47 -15.22
N ASP A 785 46.14 -27.36 -13.90
CA ASP A 785 47.34 -27.83 -13.17
C ASP A 785 47.38 -29.38 -13.14
N GLY A 786 46.21 -30.01 -13.21
CA GLY A 786 46.03 -31.45 -13.39
C GLY A 786 46.11 -31.91 -14.86
N LEU A 787 45.33 -32.93 -15.19
CA LEU A 787 45.20 -33.51 -16.52
C LEU A 787 44.11 -32.77 -17.32
N VAL A 788 44.41 -32.43 -18.59
CA VAL A 788 43.37 -32.00 -19.54
C VAL A 788 42.91 -33.20 -20.36
N THR A 789 41.63 -33.56 -20.30
CA THR A 789 41.01 -34.65 -21.06
C THR A 789 40.03 -34.12 -22.10
N LEU A 790 40.21 -34.52 -23.35
CA LEU A 790 39.36 -34.17 -24.49
C LEU A 790 38.77 -35.48 -25.06
N THR A 791 37.44 -35.58 -25.14
CA THR A 791 36.77 -36.81 -25.63
C THR A 791 36.65 -36.84 -27.16
N GLY A 792 36.46 -35.68 -27.81
CA GLY A 792 36.42 -35.52 -29.26
C GLY A 792 37.67 -34.87 -29.86
N ASP A 793 37.55 -34.34 -31.07
CA ASP A 793 38.64 -33.67 -31.78
C ASP A 793 38.82 -32.24 -31.26
N ALA A 794 40.07 -31.79 -31.12
CA ALA A 794 40.39 -30.41 -30.73
C ALA A 794 41.21 -29.68 -31.79
N ILE A 795 40.76 -28.48 -32.14
CA ILE A 795 41.39 -27.60 -33.13
C ILE A 795 41.98 -26.38 -32.41
N VAL A 796 43.29 -26.19 -32.57
CA VAL A 796 44.02 -25.03 -32.03
C VAL A 796 44.34 -24.05 -33.15
N ASN A 797 43.84 -22.81 -33.04
CA ASN A 797 44.06 -21.72 -33.98
C ASN A 797 44.45 -20.43 -33.25
N GLY A 798 45.74 -20.23 -33.00
CA GLY A 798 46.26 -19.09 -32.25
C GLY A 798 46.06 -19.18 -30.72
N GLY A 799 45.28 -20.16 -30.24
CA GLY A 799 45.12 -20.47 -28.81
C GLY A 799 46.06 -21.57 -28.33
N TYR A 800 45.75 -22.19 -27.17
CA TYR A 800 46.57 -23.25 -26.59
C TYR A 800 45.76 -24.19 -25.69
N ILE A 801 46.23 -25.44 -25.54
CA ILE A 801 45.70 -26.42 -24.59
C ILE A 801 46.87 -26.99 -23.79
N SER A 802 46.83 -26.93 -22.47
CA SER A 802 47.96 -27.36 -21.61
C SER A 802 47.49 -27.89 -20.26
N GLY A 803 47.92 -29.09 -19.88
CA GLY A 803 47.74 -29.65 -18.54
C GLY A 803 49.09 -29.86 -17.85
N GLY A 804 49.19 -29.55 -16.55
CA GLY A 804 50.39 -29.81 -15.75
C GLY A 804 50.75 -31.29 -15.65
N GLN A 805 49.75 -32.18 -15.74
CA GLN A 805 49.91 -33.64 -15.86
C GLN A 805 49.77 -34.17 -17.30
N GLY A 806 49.75 -33.27 -18.29
CA GLY A 806 49.63 -33.58 -19.71
C GLY A 806 48.23 -33.34 -20.31
N VAL A 807 48.10 -33.65 -21.59
CA VAL A 807 46.84 -33.54 -22.36
C VAL A 807 46.52 -34.90 -22.97
N ARG A 808 45.29 -35.38 -22.77
CA ARG A 808 44.77 -36.64 -23.32
C ARG A 808 43.66 -36.35 -24.33
N GLY A 809 43.89 -36.62 -25.61
CA GLY A 809 42.91 -36.43 -26.68
C GLY A 809 43.54 -36.28 -28.06
N GLN A 810 42.72 -36.14 -29.12
CA GLN A 810 43.16 -35.84 -30.48
C GLN A 810 43.31 -34.31 -30.63
N LEU A 811 44.52 -33.83 -30.92
CA LEU A 811 44.83 -32.40 -31.05
C LEU A 811 45.36 -32.08 -32.46
N THR A 812 44.69 -31.16 -33.15
CA THR A 812 45.10 -30.62 -34.45
C THR A 812 45.41 -29.13 -34.33
N THR A 813 46.68 -28.76 -34.50
CA THR A 813 47.10 -27.34 -34.48
C THR A 813 47.11 -26.78 -35.90
N LEU A 814 46.13 -25.92 -36.23
CA LEU A 814 46.09 -25.17 -37.49
C LEU A 814 47.11 -24.03 -37.49
N ARG A 815 47.18 -23.28 -36.38
CA ARG A 815 48.11 -22.17 -36.19
C ARG A 815 48.54 -22.12 -34.73
N ALA A 816 49.84 -22.10 -34.46
CA ALA A 816 50.36 -21.86 -33.11
C ALA A 816 50.21 -20.36 -32.73
N PRO A 817 50.15 -20.01 -31.43
CA PRO A 817 50.13 -18.62 -30.98
C PRO A 817 51.30 -17.83 -31.57
N SER A 818 51.00 -16.67 -32.17
CA SER A 818 51.98 -15.87 -32.87
C SER A 818 52.10 -14.46 -32.30
N ARG A 819 53.30 -13.87 -32.41
CA ARG A 819 53.58 -12.46 -32.12
C ARG A 819 54.43 -11.90 -33.24
N THR A 820 53.85 -11.07 -34.10
CA THR A 820 54.50 -10.59 -35.32
C THR A 820 54.40 -9.05 -35.45
N PRO A 821 55.49 -8.38 -35.85
CA PRO A 821 55.42 -6.99 -36.30
C PRO A 821 54.49 -6.84 -37.50
N VAL A 822 53.63 -5.82 -37.50
CA VAL A 822 52.82 -5.48 -38.69
C VAL A 822 53.70 -4.72 -39.67
N GLN A 823 53.85 -5.24 -40.89
CA GLN A 823 54.63 -4.61 -41.97
C GLN A 823 53.69 -4.17 -43.11
N ILE A 824 53.77 -2.91 -43.52
CA ILE A 824 53.10 -2.44 -44.74
C ILE A 824 53.95 -2.88 -45.94
N GLY A 825 53.41 -3.75 -46.79
CA GLY A 825 54.04 -4.15 -48.06
C GLY A 825 54.19 -5.66 -48.28
N GLN A 826 53.92 -6.49 -47.28
CA GLN A 826 53.57 -7.89 -47.54
C GLN A 826 52.06 -7.97 -47.60
N HIS A 827 51.53 -8.64 -48.63
CA HIS A 827 50.12 -8.98 -48.74
C HIS A 827 49.59 -9.33 -47.35
N LEU A 828 48.63 -8.54 -46.85
CA LEU A 828 47.73 -9.00 -45.79
C LEU A 828 47.37 -10.42 -46.20
N GLY A 829 47.77 -11.39 -45.38
CA GLY A 829 47.53 -12.80 -45.66
C GLY A 829 46.05 -12.98 -45.91
N LEU A 830 45.66 -12.99 -47.18
CA LEU A 830 44.41 -13.55 -47.66
C LEU A 830 44.50 -15.05 -47.36
N THR A 831 44.15 -15.45 -46.15
CA THR A 831 43.48 -16.73 -45.96
C THR A 831 42.00 -16.46 -46.09
N THR A 832 41.58 -16.24 -47.33
CA THR A 832 40.19 -16.39 -47.74
C THR A 832 39.77 -17.83 -47.49
N TRP A 833 38.81 -18.02 -46.59
CA TRP A 833 37.61 -18.84 -46.74
C TRP A 833 37.80 -20.33 -47.05
N LEU A 834 37.33 -21.17 -46.12
CA LEU A 834 36.34 -22.20 -46.43
C LEU A 834 35.42 -22.35 -45.21
N TRP A 835 34.16 -21.96 -45.43
CA TRP A 835 33.05 -22.08 -44.51
C TRP A 835 32.70 -23.55 -44.27
N PHE A 836 32.40 -23.93 -43.02
CA PHE A 836 31.18 -24.61 -42.58
C PHE A 836 31.03 -24.44 -41.08
#